data_AF-A0A838RF93-F1
#
_entry.id   AF-A0A838RF93-F1
#
_cell.length_a   1.000
_cell.length_b   1.000
_cell.length_c   1.000
_cell.angle_alpha   90.00
_cell.angle_beta   90.00
_cell.angle_gamma   90.00
#
_symmetry.space_group_name_H-M   'P 1'
#
loop_
_entity.id
_entity.type
_entity.pdbx_description
1 polymer ?
#
loop_
_entity_poly.entity_id
_entity_poly.type
_entity_poly.pdbx_seq_one_letter_code
_entity_poly.pdbx_strand_id
1 'polypeptide(L)'
;MKKLVILIAFFGLLALFLSPPLSLYSAPDAPSTFNPPTFYQLPGGLVVHSSPTLADVTGDGVPEILFGTTALSGSNFQHTQPALLIVMQGNGSILWSRNVGAPINSSPAVGDLDGDGQPEIVVTTGGDVGDMDQNGQVLAYDRLGNRMWEFTTLDWFPNNGFGDGNFGSPTLCDVDNNGDIEIAFGSWDQRVYLLDHQGNSLWNNIPNGSPGQGFNNGDSKWATPACADLNGDGFNEIITGADMTAGGFLPDGTAAHSGGFVYIFDGAGNILVRYAVPESVYSSPAIGDLDGDGDLEIAVGTSYYWWNERGRKDNSLVYAFDTSRVFQNYHYSDPAKLPDMPGWPQSTPLPGFSSPALADLDKDGDLEIVIGAGEPFSTKSTDPIPGTGAVYAWHHTGQLVSGWPVFPKSVEGRDASIPASPTIADADGDGQLEIYVAHIWDVMVYNPNGTLKERLAGVWTVASSPAIGDTDNDGKTDVWIGAGNARPDANMSRGYLWNFEQATAGMGAMPWPMFHRDAANRGVYQAPWSVAGGDELHIQHQVGSPTSAGSTILIRNTSGSTINWSATASDSRVEVSPVSGTLAPNSTATLSITAEPTGLPAGTHDLGTVTLTGTMAGSPLDTLEVRIYLHEGELLYVPMLSSR
;
A
#
# COMPACT_ATOMS: atom_id res chain seq x y z
N MET A 1 7.25 26.75 -4.51
CA MET A 1 6.87 26.91 -5.94
C MET A 1 7.96 27.28 -6.97
N LYS A 2 9.23 27.62 -6.64
CA LYS A 2 10.32 27.65 -7.66
C LYS A 2 10.64 26.25 -8.28
N LYS A 3 9.91 25.21 -7.89
CA LYS A 3 10.29 23.79 -7.98
C LYS A 3 9.72 23.04 -9.18
N LEU A 4 8.53 23.42 -9.66
CA LEU A 4 7.92 22.76 -10.82
C LEU A 4 8.76 22.96 -12.10
N VAL A 5 9.47 24.10 -12.18
CA VAL A 5 10.40 24.43 -13.27
C VAL A 5 11.77 23.72 -13.14
N ILE A 6 12.13 23.18 -11.96
CA ILE A 6 13.44 22.55 -11.71
C ILE A 6 13.36 21.01 -11.68
N LEU A 7 12.15 20.42 -11.61
CA LEU A 7 11.94 18.97 -11.64
C LEU A 7 12.02 18.35 -13.06
N ILE A 8 12.73 19.00 -13.99
CA ILE A 8 13.02 18.47 -15.35
C ILE A 8 13.98 17.26 -15.30
N ALA A 9 14.60 16.97 -14.14
CA ALA A 9 15.51 15.85 -13.98
C ALA A 9 14.85 14.46 -14.10
N PHE A 10 13.53 14.36 -13.92
CA PHE A 10 12.80 13.09 -14.05
C PHE A 10 12.68 12.62 -15.50
N PHE A 11 12.69 13.55 -16.48
CA PHE A 11 12.49 13.22 -17.90
C PHE A 11 13.73 12.86 -18.68
N GLY A 12 14.92 12.93 -18.08
CA GLY A 12 16.15 12.48 -18.75
C GLY A 12 16.21 10.96 -18.98
N LEU A 13 15.24 10.20 -18.47
CA LEU A 13 15.30 8.75 -18.34
C LEU A 13 15.19 7.94 -19.65
N LEU A 14 14.69 8.52 -20.74
CA LEU A 14 14.41 7.73 -21.94
C LEU A 14 15.57 7.64 -22.94
N ALA A 15 16.50 8.60 -22.95
CA ALA A 15 17.45 8.74 -24.07
C ALA A 15 18.85 8.12 -23.85
N LEU A 16 19.21 7.63 -22.65
CA LEU A 16 20.59 7.18 -22.35
C LEU A 16 20.77 5.67 -22.25
N PHE A 17 19.72 4.87 -22.44
CA PHE A 17 19.83 3.42 -22.47
C PHE A 17 19.65 2.89 -23.89
N LEU A 18 20.73 2.95 -24.67
CA LEU A 18 20.89 2.08 -25.83
C LEU A 18 20.83 0.64 -25.32
N SER A 19 19.68 -0.03 -25.43
CA SER A 19 19.65 -1.47 -25.19
C SER A 19 20.59 -2.14 -26.21
N PRO A 20 21.39 -3.14 -25.82
CA PRO A 20 22.21 -3.86 -26.77
C PRO A 20 21.32 -4.49 -27.87
N PRO A 21 21.88 -4.80 -29.05
CA PRO A 21 21.16 -5.57 -30.05
C PRO A 21 20.66 -6.88 -29.41
N LEU A 22 19.45 -7.33 -29.80
CA LEU A 22 18.82 -8.59 -29.35
C LEU A 22 19.74 -9.83 -29.41
N SER A 23 20.85 -9.75 -30.14
CA SER A 23 21.85 -10.80 -30.32
C SER A 23 22.80 -11.04 -29.13
N LEU A 24 22.67 -10.31 -28.02
CA LEU A 24 23.55 -10.46 -26.84
C LEU A 24 22.88 -11.09 -25.61
N TYR A 25 21.62 -11.52 -25.68
CA TYR A 25 21.06 -12.40 -24.66
C TYR A 25 21.72 -13.79 -24.78
N SER A 26 22.87 -14.00 -24.13
CA SER A 26 22.96 -15.23 -23.35
C SER A 26 21.87 -15.07 -22.30
N ALA A 27 20.76 -15.80 -22.44
CA ALA A 27 19.67 -15.70 -21.48
C ALA A 27 20.26 -15.70 -20.06
N PRO A 28 19.82 -14.81 -19.15
CA PRO A 28 20.00 -15.10 -17.73
C PRO A 28 19.54 -16.55 -17.51
N ASP A 29 20.13 -17.26 -16.55
CA ASP A 29 19.65 -18.59 -16.18
C ASP A 29 18.12 -18.50 -16.15
N ALA A 30 17.46 -19.26 -17.05
CA ALA A 30 16.02 -19.15 -17.21
C ALA A 30 15.39 -19.26 -15.82
N PRO A 31 14.41 -18.41 -15.47
CA PRO A 31 13.79 -18.49 -14.17
C PRO A 31 13.39 -19.96 -13.92
N SER A 32 13.78 -20.47 -12.77
CA SER A 32 13.68 -21.90 -12.47
C SER A 32 12.26 -22.26 -12.03
N THR A 33 11.54 -21.28 -11.48
CA THR A 33 10.15 -21.42 -11.05
C THR A 33 9.17 -20.80 -12.04
N PHE A 34 9.56 -19.84 -12.89
CA PHE A 34 8.64 -19.21 -13.86
C PHE A 34 8.75 -19.75 -15.30
N ASN A 35 7.63 -19.71 -16.02
CA ASN A 35 7.58 -19.95 -17.45
C ASN A 35 8.27 -18.80 -18.23
N PRO A 36 8.66 -19.03 -19.50
CA PRO A 36 9.13 -17.95 -20.37
C PRO A 36 8.08 -16.82 -20.44
N PRO A 37 8.49 -15.55 -20.32
CA PRO A 37 7.53 -14.46 -20.20
C PRO A 37 6.71 -14.25 -21.47
N THR A 38 5.46 -13.83 -21.27
CA THR A 38 4.63 -13.26 -22.32
C THR A 38 4.64 -11.73 -22.20
N PHE A 39 4.51 -11.04 -23.34
CA PHE A 39 4.42 -9.59 -23.35
C PHE A 39 3.40 -9.10 -24.36
N TYR A 40 2.74 -8.01 -24.01
CA TYR A 40 1.65 -7.42 -24.77
C TYR A 40 2.05 -6.00 -25.15
N GLN A 41 2.14 -5.73 -26.46
CA GLN A 41 2.33 -4.37 -26.94
C GLN A 41 1.01 -3.60 -26.88
N LEU A 42 1.04 -2.44 -26.23
CA LEU A 42 -0.16 -1.68 -25.94
C LEU A 42 -0.51 -0.68 -27.06
N PRO A 43 -1.79 -0.31 -27.21
CA PRO A 43 -2.23 0.72 -28.15
C PRO A 43 -1.92 2.16 -27.68
N GLY A 44 -1.53 2.33 -26.41
CA GLY A 44 -1.24 3.61 -25.77
C GLY A 44 0.25 3.95 -25.69
N GLY A 45 0.54 5.04 -24.97
CA GLY A 45 1.91 5.40 -24.60
C GLY A 45 2.52 4.45 -23.57
N LEU A 46 3.60 4.89 -22.94
CA LEU A 46 4.38 4.09 -22.00
C LEU A 46 3.57 3.82 -20.73
N VAL A 47 3.75 2.63 -20.12
CA VAL A 47 3.36 2.37 -18.74
C VAL A 47 4.59 2.62 -17.87
N VAL A 48 4.56 3.70 -17.09
CA VAL A 48 5.73 4.16 -16.32
C VAL A 48 5.43 4.08 -14.82
N HIS A 49 4.48 4.87 -14.34
CA HIS A 49 4.16 4.99 -12.90
C HIS A 49 2.83 4.35 -12.50
N SER A 50 1.94 4.09 -13.47
CA SER A 50 0.75 3.26 -13.24
C SER A 50 1.20 1.82 -13.02
N SER A 51 1.26 1.39 -11.76
CA SER A 51 1.40 -0.04 -11.43
C SER A 51 0.12 -0.78 -11.84
N PRO A 52 0.21 -2.00 -12.39
CA PRO A 52 -0.98 -2.80 -12.67
C PRO A 52 -1.78 -3.02 -11.38
N THR A 53 -3.10 -2.97 -11.50
CA THR A 53 -4.05 -3.31 -10.44
C THR A 53 -4.77 -4.59 -10.84
N LEU A 54 -4.82 -5.58 -9.94
CA LEU A 54 -5.56 -6.83 -10.16
C LEU A 54 -6.90 -6.76 -9.42
N ALA A 55 -8.01 -6.90 -10.14
CA ALA A 55 -9.34 -6.88 -9.56
C ALA A 55 -10.35 -7.63 -10.44
N ASP A 56 -11.25 -8.38 -9.82
CA ASP A 56 -12.38 -9.02 -10.52
C ASP A 56 -13.44 -7.98 -10.86
N VAL A 57 -13.28 -7.33 -12.02
CA VAL A 57 -14.24 -6.32 -12.50
C VAL A 57 -15.38 -6.95 -13.29
N THR A 58 -15.23 -8.21 -13.70
CA THR A 58 -16.27 -8.93 -14.43
C THR A 58 -17.23 -9.71 -13.52
N GLY A 59 -16.91 -9.88 -12.24
CA GLY A 59 -17.67 -10.63 -11.25
C GLY A 59 -17.65 -12.14 -11.48
N ASP A 60 -16.64 -12.65 -12.20
CA ASP A 60 -16.52 -14.07 -12.54
C ASP A 60 -15.57 -14.84 -11.59
N GLY A 61 -15.00 -14.15 -10.61
CA GLY A 61 -14.05 -14.68 -9.65
C GLY A 61 -12.60 -14.70 -10.16
N VAL A 62 -12.32 -14.19 -11.35
CA VAL A 62 -10.99 -14.09 -11.94
C VAL A 62 -10.60 -12.62 -12.06
N PRO A 63 -9.45 -12.19 -11.49
CA PRO A 63 -9.04 -10.81 -11.58
C PRO A 63 -8.58 -10.41 -12.98
N GLU A 64 -9.09 -9.29 -13.46
CA GLU A 64 -8.56 -8.55 -14.59
C GLU A 64 -7.35 -7.69 -14.20
N ILE A 65 -6.59 -7.26 -15.22
CA ILE A 65 -5.44 -6.38 -15.11
C ILE A 65 -5.81 -4.98 -15.60
N LEU A 66 -5.67 -3.99 -14.72
CA LEU A 66 -5.98 -2.59 -14.99
C LEU A 66 -4.74 -1.73 -14.91
N PHE A 67 -4.55 -0.83 -15.88
CA PHE A 67 -3.44 0.12 -15.88
C PHE A 67 -3.70 1.32 -16.79
N GLY A 68 -2.97 2.40 -16.52
CA GLY A 68 -2.96 3.63 -17.30
C GLY A 68 -1.69 3.79 -18.15
N THR A 69 -1.83 4.49 -19.27
CA THR A 69 -0.69 4.87 -20.11
C THR A 69 -0.44 6.37 -20.09
N THR A 70 0.82 6.75 -20.22
CA THR A 70 1.25 8.15 -20.45
C THR A 70 0.93 8.61 -21.87
N ALA A 71 1.02 9.92 -22.12
CA ALA A 71 0.99 10.50 -23.46
C ALA A 71 2.37 10.54 -24.15
N LEU A 72 3.44 10.17 -23.44
CA LEU A 72 4.82 10.29 -23.92
C LEU A 72 5.10 9.45 -25.17
N SER A 73 5.64 10.13 -26.18
CA SER A 73 6.35 9.55 -27.31
C SER A 73 7.84 9.64 -27.04
N GLY A 74 8.41 8.51 -26.61
CA GLY A 74 9.81 8.39 -26.21
C GLY A 74 10.83 8.89 -27.23
N SER A 75 10.44 8.97 -28.52
CA SER A 75 11.38 9.37 -29.56
C SER A 75 11.81 10.84 -29.56
N ASN A 76 10.94 11.75 -29.11
CA ASN A 76 11.17 13.20 -29.11
C ASN A 76 10.70 13.89 -27.82
N PHE A 77 10.39 13.11 -26.78
CA PHE A 77 9.77 13.59 -25.53
C PHE A 77 8.51 14.44 -25.79
N GLN A 78 7.76 14.09 -26.83
CA GLN A 78 6.51 14.78 -27.19
C GLN A 78 5.33 14.01 -26.61
N HIS A 79 4.31 14.70 -26.12
CA HIS A 79 3.10 14.09 -25.57
C HIS A 79 2.06 13.88 -26.68
N THR A 80 2.26 12.84 -27.49
CA THR A 80 1.45 12.58 -28.70
C THR A 80 0.84 11.18 -28.76
N GLN A 81 1.20 10.28 -27.84
CA GLN A 81 0.55 8.98 -27.72
C GLN A 81 -0.82 9.16 -27.03
N PRO A 82 -1.82 8.33 -27.34
CA PRO A 82 -3.07 8.36 -26.59
C PRO A 82 -2.81 7.89 -25.16
N ALA A 83 -3.30 8.66 -24.19
CA ALA A 83 -3.33 8.29 -22.78
C ALA A 83 -4.57 7.43 -22.53
N LEU A 84 -4.36 6.15 -22.23
CA LEU A 84 -5.42 5.16 -22.15
C LEU A 84 -5.52 4.59 -20.74
N LEU A 85 -6.75 4.46 -20.23
CA LEU A 85 -7.11 3.46 -19.22
C LEU A 85 -7.44 2.16 -19.96
N ILE A 86 -6.81 1.05 -19.56
CA ILE A 86 -6.97 -0.26 -20.19
C ILE A 86 -7.35 -1.29 -19.12
N VAL A 87 -8.33 -2.13 -19.47
CA VAL A 87 -8.72 -3.34 -18.71
C VAL A 87 -8.51 -4.55 -19.60
N MET A 88 -7.78 -5.54 -19.08
CA MET A 88 -7.30 -6.70 -19.82
C MET A 88 -7.52 -7.99 -19.02
N GLN A 89 -7.82 -9.10 -19.69
CA GLN A 89 -7.86 -10.43 -19.07
C GLN A 89 -6.46 -11.04 -18.96
N GLY A 90 -6.25 -12.05 -18.11
CA GLY A 90 -4.95 -12.74 -17.95
C GLY A 90 -4.35 -13.29 -19.25
N ASN A 91 -5.20 -13.68 -20.20
CA ASN A 91 -4.76 -14.13 -21.53
C ASN A 91 -4.24 -12.99 -22.45
N GLY A 92 -4.32 -11.74 -22.02
CA GLY A 92 -3.87 -10.55 -22.75
C GLY A 92 -4.91 -9.88 -23.64
N SER A 93 -6.14 -10.39 -23.68
CA SER A 93 -7.22 -9.75 -24.44
C SER A 93 -7.73 -8.51 -23.72
N ILE A 94 -7.85 -7.40 -24.45
CA ILE A 94 -8.39 -6.15 -23.91
C ILE A 94 -9.90 -6.25 -23.87
N LEU A 95 -10.49 -6.17 -22.68
CA LEU A 95 -11.94 -6.07 -22.51
C LEU A 95 -12.43 -4.72 -23.05
N TRP A 96 -11.79 -3.65 -22.62
CA TRP A 96 -11.99 -2.32 -23.17
C TRP A 96 -10.81 -1.40 -22.88
N SER A 97 -10.73 -0.30 -23.64
CA SER A 97 -9.84 0.82 -23.34
C SER A 97 -10.56 2.14 -23.54
N ARG A 98 -10.14 3.18 -22.82
CA ARG A 98 -10.66 4.55 -22.93
C ARG A 98 -9.53 5.55 -23.00
N ASN A 99 -9.60 6.43 -24.00
CA ASN A 99 -8.74 7.60 -24.04
C ASN A 99 -9.29 8.64 -23.05
N VAL A 100 -8.48 8.95 -22.05
CA VAL A 100 -8.85 9.84 -20.95
C VAL A 100 -8.40 11.29 -21.18
N GLY A 101 -7.73 11.56 -22.30
CA GLY A 101 -7.31 12.91 -22.72
C GLY A 101 -6.02 13.41 -22.08
N ALA A 102 -5.66 12.93 -20.88
CA ALA A 102 -4.47 13.33 -20.12
C ALA A 102 -3.71 12.11 -19.58
N PRO A 103 -2.38 12.18 -19.39
CA PRO A 103 -1.57 11.04 -18.96
C PRO A 103 -2.02 10.48 -17.62
N ILE A 104 -1.99 9.14 -17.48
CA ILE A 104 -2.25 8.44 -16.22
C ILE A 104 -0.91 7.99 -15.64
N ASN A 105 -0.51 8.61 -14.53
CA ASN A 105 0.69 8.28 -13.77
C ASN A 105 0.37 7.60 -12.42
N SER A 106 -0.91 7.39 -12.14
CA SER A 106 -1.42 6.68 -10.97
C SER A 106 -1.81 5.24 -11.30
N SER A 107 -1.78 4.37 -10.29
CA SER A 107 -2.44 3.07 -10.33
C SER A 107 -3.97 3.22 -10.25
N PRO A 108 -4.75 2.49 -11.07
CA PRO A 108 -6.20 2.47 -10.93
C PRO A 108 -6.64 1.96 -9.56
N ALA A 109 -7.69 2.56 -9.01
CA ALA A 109 -8.38 2.07 -7.82
C ALA A 109 -9.71 1.44 -8.21
N VAL A 110 -10.09 0.35 -7.55
CA VAL A 110 -11.26 -0.47 -7.88
C VAL A 110 -12.07 -0.75 -6.61
N GLY A 111 -13.38 -0.51 -6.68
CA GLY A 111 -14.32 -0.69 -5.57
C GLY A 111 -15.75 -0.42 -6.00
N ASP A 112 -16.73 -0.91 -5.24
CA ASP A 112 -18.16 -0.72 -5.50
C ASP A 112 -18.56 0.71 -5.11
N LEU A 113 -18.59 1.61 -6.09
CA LEU A 113 -18.88 3.02 -5.87
C LEU A 113 -20.39 3.28 -5.83
N ASP A 114 -21.21 2.53 -6.55
CA ASP A 114 -22.65 2.79 -6.64
C ASP A 114 -23.54 1.85 -5.78
N GLY A 115 -22.92 0.93 -5.05
CA GLY A 115 -23.55 0.04 -4.07
C GLY A 115 -24.32 -1.11 -4.73
N ASP A 116 -24.05 -1.44 -5.99
CA ASP A 116 -24.73 -2.50 -6.73
C ASP A 116 -24.11 -3.89 -6.55
N GLY A 117 -22.99 -3.97 -5.82
CA GLY A 117 -22.23 -5.19 -5.57
C GLY A 117 -21.21 -5.52 -6.67
N GLN A 118 -21.06 -4.68 -7.69
CA GLN A 118 -20.04 -4.77 -8.73
C GLN A 118 -19.07 -3.60 -8.60
N PRO A 119 -17.80 -3.76 -8.99
CA PRO A 119 -16.83 -2.70 -8.79
C PRO A 119 -16.73 -1.73 -9.99
N GLU A 120 -16.50 -0.47 -9.65
CA GLU A 120 -16.13 0.63 -10.53
C GLU A 120 -14.62 0.88 -10.49
N ILE A 121 -14.15 1.70 -11.42
CA ILE A 121 -12.72 2.00 -11.60
C ILE A 121 -12.50 3.51 -11.55
N VAL A 122 -11.58 3.93 -10.68
CA VAL A 122 -11.19 5.33 -10.49
C VAL A 122 -9.73 5.53 -10.85
N VAL A 123 -9.42 6.56 -11.64
CA VAL A 123 -8.06 6.95 -12.00
C VAL A 123 -7.84 8.44 -11.84
N THR A 124 -6.60 8.85 -11.63
CA THR A 124 -6.21 10.26 -11.72
C THR A 124 -5.43 10.54 -13.00
N THR A 125 -5.49 11.78 -13.49
CA THR A 125 -4.84 12.20 -14.74
C THR A 125 -3.99 13.46 -14.57
N GLY A 126 -3.18 13.77 -15.58
CA GLY A 126 -2.42 15.02 -15.66
C GLY A 126 -1.14 15.02 -14.83
N GLY A 127 -0.78 13.90 -14.20
CA GLY A 127 0.41 13.72 -13.37
C GLY A 127 1.75 13.66 -14.12
N ASP A 128 1.87 14.33 -15.26
CA ASP A 128 3.09 14.36 -16.05
C ASP A 128 3.71 15.76 -15.97
N VAL A 129 4.82 15.89 -15.23
CA VAL A 129 5.50 17.20 -15.06
C VAL A 129 6.04 17.78 -16.38
N GLY A 130 6.06 17.00 -17.47
CA GLY A 130 6.48 17.42 -18.80
C GLY A 130 5.32 17.90 -19.68
N ASP A 131 4.08 17.67 -19.26
CA ASP A 131 2.85 18.05 -19.98
C ASP A 131 1.84 18.71 -19.03
N MET A 132 2.14 19.96 -18.68
CA MET A 132 1.31 20.76 -17.79
C MET A 132 0.09 21.39 -18.47
N ASP A 133 -0.07 21.22 -19.78
CA ASP A 133 -1.18 21.79 -20.56
C ASP A 133 -2.31 20.75 -20.74
N GLN A 134 -2.51 19.91 -19.72
CA GLN A 134 -3.55 18.88 -19.63
C GLN A 134 -4.21 18.94 -18.27
N ASN A 135 -5.50 18.59 -18.19
CA ASN A 135 -6.22 18.66 -16.93
C ASN A 135 -5.81 17.55 -15.95
N GLY A 136 -5.48 17.97 -14.73
CA GLY A 136 -5.57 17.15 -13.53
C GLY A 136 -7.01 16.80 -13.21
N GLN A 137 -7.35 15.52 -13.27
CA GLN A 137 -8.70 15.05 -12.99
C GLN A 137 -8.69 13.79 -12.14
N VAL A 138 -9.86 13.49 -11.56
CA VAL A 138 -10.25 12.17 -11.07
C VAL A 138 -11.43 11.72 -11.92
N LEU A 139 -11.32 10.54 -12.52
CA LEU A 139 -12.32 9.99 -13.43
C LEU A 139 -12.81 8.64 -12.90
N ALA A 140 -14.13 8.48 -12.79
CA ALA A 140 -14.76 7.21 -12.44
C ALA A 140 -15.44 6.57 -13.66
N TYR A 141 -15.28 5.26 -13.79
CA TYR A 141 -15.85 4.44 -14.85
C TYR A 141 -16.57 3.23 -14.26
N ASP A 142 -17.69 2.86 -14.87
CA ASP A 142 -18.28 1.56 -14.61
C ASP A 142 -17.39 0.43 -15.16
N ARG A 143 -17.67 -0.81 -14.74
CA ARG A 143 -16.99 -2.02 -15.24
C ARG A 143 -17.01 -2.21 -16.76
N LEU A 144 -17.91 -1.55 -17.49
CA LEU A 144 -18.01 -1.60 -18.95
C LEU A 144 -17.20 -0.48 -19.64
N GLY A 145 -16.57 0.39 -18.85
CA GLY A 145 -15.79 1.54 -19.29
C GLY A 145 -16.64 2.75 -19.66
N ASN A 146 -17.89 2.85 -19.23
CA ASN A 146 -18.65 4.09 -19.37
C ASN A 146 -18.25 5.05 -18.24
N ARG A 147 -17.97 6.31 -18.58
CA ARG A 147 -17.61 7.31 -17.58
C ARG A 147 -18.85 7.69 -16.77
N MET A 148 -18.76 7.54 -15.45
CA MET A 148 -19.82 7.90 -14.51
C MET A 148 -19.77 9.38 -14.19
N TRP A 149 -18.61 9.86 -13.73
CA TRP A 149 -18.38 11.25 -13.36
C TRP A 149 -16.91 11.65 -13.55
N GLU A 150 -16.67 12.96 -13.46
CA GLU A 150 -15.33 13.55 -13.47
C GLU A 150 -15.24 14.68 -12.43
N PHE A 151 -14.11 14.75 -11.73
CA PHE A 151 -13.73 15.88 -10.89
C PHE A 151 -12.47 16.51 -11.48
N THR A 152 -12.43 17.84 -11.60
CA THR A 152 -11.26 18.57 -12.11
C THR A 152 -10.67 19.41 -11.00
N THR A 153 -9.35 19.31 -10.81
CA THR A 153 -8.61 20.06 -9.79
C THR A 153 -8.55 21.55 -10.12
N LEU A 154 -8.07 22.34 -9.17
CA LEU A 154 -7.96 23.77 -9.38
C LEU A 154 -6.78 24.08 -10.31
N ASP A 155 -6.98 25.07 -11.17
CA ASP A 155 -5.87 25.70 -11.91
C ASP A 155 -5.23 26.76 -11.01
N TRP A 156 -4.33 26.31 -10.13
CA TRP A 156 -3.71 27.17 -9.12
C TRP A 156 -2.40 27.76 -9.63
N PHE A 157 -1.49 26.92 -10.10
CA PHE A 157 -0.22 27.35 -10.65
C PHE A 157 0.27 26.35 -11.71
N PRO A 158 0.44 26.78 -12.98
CA PRO A 158 0.86 28.13 -13.38
C PRO A 158 -0.29 29.03 -13.83
N ASN A 159 -1.56 28.63 -13.67
CA ASN A 159 -2.72 29.36 -14.17
C ASN A 159 -2.72 29.45 -15.70
N ASN A 160 -2.61 28.28 -16.34
CA ASN A 160 -2.53 28.12 -17.80
C ASN A 160 -3.86 27.73 -18.46
N GLY A 161 -4.94 27.64 -17.68
CA GLY A 161 -6.26 27.24 -18.14
C GLY A 161 -6.55 25.74 -17.99
N PHE A 162 -5.67 24.99 -17.32
CA PHE A 162 -5.81 23.56 -17.05
C PHE A 162 -5.76 23.30 -15.55
N GLY A 163 -6.58 22.37 -15.04
CA GLY A 163 -6.47 21.96 -13.64
C GLY A 163 -5.10 21.33 -13.37
N ASP A 164 -4.48 21.61 -12.23
CA ASP A 164 -3.13 21.10 -11.95
C ASP A 164 -3.13 19.58 -11.74
N GLY A 165 -2.10 18.93 -12.27
CA GLY A 165 -1.98 17.47 -12.38
C GLY A 165 -2.06 16.68 -11.07
N ASN A 166 -2.42 15.40 -11.22
CA ASN A 166 -2.48 14.42 -10.14
C ASN A 166 -1.50 13.27 -10.43
N PHE A 167 -0.50 13.10 -9.57
CA PHE A 167 0.47 12.00 -9.68
C PHE A 167 0.09 10.80 -8.79
N GLY A 168 -0.29 11.07 -7.54
CA GLY A 168 -0.69 10.05 -6.58
C GLY A 168 -1.97 9.35 -7.01
N SER A 169 -2.13 8.09 -6.60
CA SER A 169 -3.32 7.30 -6.95
C SER A 169 -4.54 7.73 -6.12
N PRO A 170 -5.77 7.49 -6.62
CA PRO A 170 -6.95 7.63 -5.78
C PRO A 170 -7.02 6.45 -4.79
N THR A 171 -7.52 6.72 -3.60
CA THR A 171 -7.75 5.73 -2.54
C THR A 171 -9.23 5.63 -2.25
N LEU A 172 -9.77 4.41 -2.27
CA LEU A 172 -11.20 4.11 -2.08
C LEU A 172 -11.44 3.56 -0.69
N CYS A 173 -12.21 4.28 0.12
CA CYS A 173 -12.46 3.92 1.51
C CYS A 173 -13.81 4.46 1.99
N ASP A 174 -14.57 3.65 2.72
CA ASP A 174 -15.76 4.10 3.45
C ASP A 174 -15.28 4.81 4.74
N VAL A 175 -15.10 6.12 4.66
CA VAL A 175 -14.45 6.93 5.70
C VAL A 175 -15.38 7.15 6.88
N ASP A 176 -16.68 7.24 6.63
CA ASP A 176 -17.69 7.51 7.66
C ASP A 176 -18.56 6.31 8.05
N ASN A 177 -18.27 5.13 7.49
CA ASN A 177 -18.91 3.84 7.76
C ASN A 177 -20.42 3.86 7.48
N ASN A 178 -20.79 4.54 6.40
CA ASN A 178 -22.17 4.63 5.94
C ASN A 178 -22.49 3.62 4.82
N GLY A 179 -21.49 2.91 4.29
CA GLY A 179 -21.59 1.93 3.22
C GLY A 179 -21.29 2.48 1.82
N ASP A 180 -21.19 3.80 1.65
CA ASP A 180 -20.76 4.47 0.44
C ASP A 180 -19.23 4.70 0.47
N ILE A 181 -18.57 4.60 -0.67
CA ILE A 181 -17.11 4.74 -0.75
C ILE A 181 -16.71 6.20 -1.03
N GLU A 182 -15.88 6.79 -0.16
CA GLU A 182 -15.19 8.05 -0.44
C GLU A 182 -13.89 7.84 -1.21
N ILE A 183 -13.46 8.90 -1.91
CA ILE A 183 -12.26 8.93 -2.74
C ILE A 183 -11.29 9.99 -2.21
N ALA A 184 -10.18 9.55 -1.62
CA ALA A 184 -9.11 10.42 -1.14
C ALA A 184 -7.98 10.53 -2.18
N PHE A 185 -7.47 11.75 -2.43
CA PHE A 185 -6.30 11.96 -3.29
C PHE A 185 -5.58 13.28 -3.00
N GLY A 186 -4.33 13.41 -3.47
CA GLY A 186 -3.56 14.64 -3.42
C GLY A 186 -3.24 15.18 -4.82
N SER A 187 -3.16 16.50 -4.97
CA SER A 187 -2.91 17.17 -6.25
C SER A 187 -1.76 18.20 -6.18
N TRP A 188 -1.20 18.54 -7.35
CA TRP A 188 -0.21 19.61 -7.50
C TRP A 188 -0.80 21.01 -7.36
N ASP A 189 -2.13 21.16 -7.33
CA ASP A 189 -2.82 22.39 -6.92
C ASP A 189 -2.65 22.72 -5.41
N GLN A 190 -1.85 21.92 -4.72
CA GLN A 190 -1.45 22.04 -3.31
C GLN A 190 -2.53 21.57 -2.34
N ARG A 191 -3.49 20.77 -2.81
CA ARG A 191 -4.60 20.31 -1.99
C ARG A 191 -4.66 18.80 -1.81
N VAL A 192 -5.22 18.43 -0.67
CA VAL A 192 -5.72 17.08 -0.38
C VAL A 192 -7.24 17.12 -0.48
N TYR A 193 -7.82 16.14 -1.14
CA TYR A 193 -9.25 16.07 -1.39
C TYR A 193 -9.84 14.80 -0.79
N LEU A 194 -11.11 14.92 -0.40
CA LEU A 194 -12.02 13.81 -0.17
C LEU A 194 -13.27 14.06 -1.02
N LEU A 195 -13.62 13.11 -1.88
CA LEU A 195 -14.84 13.12 -2.68
C LEU A 195 -15.82 12.07 -2.16
N ASP A 196 -17.11 12.31 -2.29
CA ASP A 196 -18.13 11.27 -2.16
C ASP A 196 -18.12 10.32 -3.36
N HIS A 197 -18.87 9.22 -3.27
CA HIS A 197 -19.02 8.23 -4.34
C HIS A 197 -19.61 8.78 -5.67
N GLN A 198 -20.19 9.99 -5.66
CA GLN A 198 -20.63 10.72 -6.86
C GLN A 198 -19.56 11.66 -7.44
N GLY A 199 -18.39 11.77 -6.83
CA GLY A 199 -17.32 12.67 -7.25
C GLY A 199 -17.51 14.12 -6.79
N ASN A 200 -18.40 14.42 -5.85
CA ASN A 200 -18.50 15.74 -5.24
C ASN A 200 -17.49 15.86 -4.11
N SER A 201 -16.80 17.00 -4.02
CA SER A 201 -15.91 17.25 -2.89
C SER A 201 -16.71 17.36 -1.59
N LEU A 202 -16.31 16.59 -0.57
CA LEU A 202 -16.85 16.68 0.80
C LEU A 202 -16.18 17.83 1.58
N TRP A 203 -14.90 18.05 1.34
CA TRP A 203 -14.15 19.12 2.00
C TRP A 203 -14.30 20.43 1.25
N ASN A 204 -15.21 21.30 1.71
CA ASN A 204 -15.43 22.63 1.13
C ASN A 204 -15.27 23.71 2.18
N ASN A 205 -14.35 24.65 1.95
CA ASN A 205 -14.05 25.77 2.85
C ASN A 205 -13.77 25.30 4.28
N ILE A 206 -13.06 24.18 4.42
CA ILE A 206 -12.74 23.63 5.73
C ILE A 206 -11.96 24.66 6.56
N PRO A 207 -12.23 24.76 7.87
CA PRO A 207 -11.43 25.59 8.76
C PRO A 207 -9.94 25.25 8.57
N ASN A 208 -9.07 26.26 8.56
CA ASN A 208 -7.61 26.06 8.43
C ASN A 208 -7.10 25.46 7.10
N GLY A 209 -7.95 25.22 6.09
CA GLY A 209 -7.56 24.64 4.79
C GLY A 209 -7.61 25.60 3.59
N SER A 210 -7.74 26.91 3.80
CA SER A 210 -8.09 27.92 2.78
C SER A 210 -9.51 27.77 2.18
N PRO A 211 -10.12 28.87 1.69
CA PRO A 211 -11.38 28.78 0.94
C PRO A 211 -11.25 27.87 -0.30
N GLY A 212 -12.35 27.24 -0.69
CA GLY A 212 -12.43 26.33 -1.84
C GLY A 212 -12.52 24.85 -1.46
N GLN A 213 -12.47 23.98 -2.47
CA GLN A 213 -12.52 22.53 -2.33
C GLN A 213 -11.18 21.98 -1.84
N GLY A 214 -11.18 20.96 -0.99
CA GLY A 214 -9.97 20.31 -0.44
C GLY A 214 -9.22 21.14 0.61
N PHE A 215 -8.28 20.47 1.28
CA PHE A 215 -7.35 21.04 2.26
C PHE A 215 -6.09 21.58 1.59
N ASN A 216 -5.86 22.89 1.67
CA ASN A 216 -4.63 23.52 1.17
C ASN A 216 -3.43 23.24 2.10
N ASN A 217 -2.53 22.38 1.65
CA ASN A 217 -1.24 22.12 2.30
C ASN A 217 -0.18 23.19 1.97
N GLY A 218 -0.37 24.02 0.94
CA GLY A 218 0.55 25.11 0.58
C GLY A 218 1.77 24.70 -0.25
N ASP A 219 1.90 23.42 -0.59
CA ASP A 219 2.85 22.89 -1.57
C ASP A 219 2.31 21.59 -2.20
N SER A 220 2.96 21.12 -3.27
CA SER A 220 2.48 20.00 -4.09
C SER A 220 2.35 18.67 -3.35
N LYS A 221 1.48 17.79 -3.87
CA LYS A 221 1.22 16.45 -3.33
C LYS A 221 1.59 15.37 -4.35
N TRP A 222 2.30 14.33 -3.89
CA TRP A 222 2.77 13.22 -4.73
C TRP A 222 2.39 11.84 -4.18
N ALA A 223 2.33 11.72 -2.86
CA ALA A 223 1.96 10.47 -2.19
C ALA A 223 0.49 10.10 -2.43
N THR A 224 0.22 8.81 -2.63
CA THR A 224 -1.13 8.24 -2.53
C THR A 224 -1.54 8.23 -1.05
N PRO A 225 -2.75 8.72 -0.68
CA PRO A 225 -3.25 8.61 0.69
C PRO A 225 -3.50 7.15 1.11
N ALA A 226 -3.35 6.83 2.38
CA ALA A 226 -3.80 5.56 2.96
C ALA A 226 -5.06 5.78 3.79
N CYS A 227 -5.83 4.71 4.04
CA CYS A 227 -7.07 4.75 4.81
C CYS A 227 -7.14 3.60 5.81
N ALA A 228 -7.37 3.91 7.08
CA ALA A 228 -7.52 2.93 8.14
C ALA A 228 -8.23 3.52 9.38
N ASP A 229 -9.02 2.71 10.06
CA ASP A 229 -9.57 2.99 11.39
C ASP A 229 -8.46 2.82 12.43
N LEU A 230 -7.89 3.94 12.88
CA LEU A 230 -6.71 3.95 13.76
C LEU A 230 -7.05 3.75 15.24
N ASN A 231 -8.33 3.80 15.64
CA ASN A 231 -8.73 3.69 17.05
C ASN A 231 -9.83 2.65 17.32
N GLY A 232 -10.31 1.96 16.29
CA GLY A 232 -11.36 0.95 16.36
C GLY A 232 -12.76 1.53 16.58
N ASP A 233 -13.01 2.81 16.31
CA ASP A 233 -14.33 3.44 16.46
C ASP A 233 -15.26 3.22 15.26
N GLY A 234 -14.74 2.58 14.22
CA GLY A 234 -15.43 2.25 13.00
C GLY A 234 -15.41 3.36 11.95
N PHE A 235 -14.78 4.51 12.20
CA PHE A 235 -14.54 5.55 11.20
C PHE A 235 -13.09 5.45 10.72
N ASN A 236 -12.84 5.60 9.43
CA ASN A 236 -11.47 5.52 8.93
C ASN A 236 -10.81 6.91 8.87
N GLU A 237 -9.54 6.99 9.24
CA GLU A 237 -8.71 8.16 9.03
C GLU A 237 -8.00 8.14 7.68
N ILE A 238 -7.62 9.33 7.20
CA ILE A 238 -6.88 9.52 5.95
C ILE A 238 -5.45 9.95 6.27
N ILE A 239 -4.47 9.16 5.85
CA ILE A 239 -3.04 9.37 6.12
C ILE A 239 -2.33 9.75 4.82
N THR A 240 -1.53 10.83 4.80
CA THR A 240 -0.82 11.22 3.57
C THR A 240 0.46 12.01 3.80
N GLY A 241 1.49 11.75 2.99
CA GLY A 241 2.71 12.53 2.90
C GLY A 241 2.55 13.80 2.06
N ALA A 242 3.25 14.88 2.41
CA ALA A 242 3.16 16.17 1.70
C ALA A 242 4.51 16.89 1.60
N ASP A 243 4.67 17.71 0.57
CA ASP A 243 5.83 18.58 0.43
C ASP A 243 5.66 19.86 1.25
N MET A 244 6.78 20.47 1.62
CA MET A 244 6.80 21.81 2.17
C MET A 244 8.01 22.63 1.74
N THR A 245 7.76 23.90 1.45
CA THR A 245 8.81 24.89 1.16
C THR A 245 8.76 26.05 2.15
N ALA A 246 9.91 26.34 2.77
CA ALA A 246 10.05 27.48 3.66
C ALA A 246 9.74 28.82 2.96
N GLY A 247 9.24 29.78 3.73
CA GLY A 247 9.07 31.17 3.28
C GLY A 247 7.62 31.67 3.22
N GLY A 248 6.71 31.06 3.97
CA GLY A 248 5.31 31.48 4.07
C GLY A 248 4.63 30.91 5.31
N PHE A 249 3.31 31.04 5.34
CA PHE A 249 2.45 30.47 6.37
C PHE A 249 1.35 29.64 5.74
N LEU A 250 1.04 28.51 6.36
CA LEU A 250 -0.14 27.72 6.08
C LEU A 250 -1.41 28.47 6.51
N PRO A 251 -2.61 28.05 6.07
CA PRO A 251 -3.83 28.81 6.32
C PRO A 251 -4.21 28.89 7.81
N ASP A 252 -3.68 27.99 8.65
CA ASP A 252 -3.80 28.01 10.12
C ASP A 252 -2.76 28.90 10.82
N GLY A 253 -1.90 29.60 10.06
CA GLY A 253 -0.84 30.46 10.58
C GLY A 253 0.46 29.74 10.92
N THR A 254 0.60 28.45 10.58
CA THR A 254 1.84 27.70 10.81
C THR A 254 2.93 28.14 9.85
N ALA A 255 4.12 28.42 10.37
CA ALA A 255 5.27 28.76 9.53
C ALA A 255 5.71 27.55 8.69
N ALA A 256 5.81 27.74 7.37
CA ALA A 256 6.31 26.71 6.47
C ALA A 256 7.83 26.51 6.65
N HIS A 257 8.30 25.26 6.56
CA HIS A 257 9.71 24.88 6.61
C HIS A 257 10.17 24.17 5.33
N SER A 258 11.48 24.00 5.17
CA SER A 258 12.03 23.20 4.07
C SER A 258 12.02 21.74 4.48
N GLY A 259 11.04 20.99 4.01
CA GLY A 259 10.91 19.56 4.27
C GLY A 259 9.60 19.04 3.70
N GLY A 260 8.80 18.45 4.58
CA GLY A 260 7.47 17.93 4.29
C GLY A 260 6.67 17.70 5.57
N PHE A 261 5.49 17.12 5.40
CA PHE A 261 4.61 16.73 6.50
C PHE A 261 4.06 15.33 6.27
N VAL A 262 3.85 14.60 7.36
CA VAL A 262 2.91 13.47 7.42
C VAL A 262 1.64 13.99 8.07
N TYR A 263 0.51 13.83 7.38
CA TYR A 263 -0.80 14.23 7.88
C TYR A 263 -1.66 13.03 8.21
N ILE A 264 -2.51 13.20 9.22
CA ILE A 264 -3.67 12.35 9.50
C ILE A 264 -4.89 13.27 9.59
N PHE A 265 -5.94 12.95 8.85
CA PHE A 265 -7.23 13.67 8.86
C PHE A 265 -8.35 12.73 9.28
N ASP A 266 -9.37 13.27 9.94
CA ASP A 266 -10.68 12.61 10.03
C ASP A 266 -11.50 12.84 8.73
N GLY A 267 -12.64 12.16 8.60
CA GLY A 267 -13.52 12.30 7.44
C GLY A 267 -14.10 13.70 7.22
N ALA A 268 -14.16 14.54 8.27
CA ALA A 268 -14.61 15.92 8.17
C ALA A 268 -13.50 16.88 7.68
N GLY A 269 -12.26 16.39 7.53
CA GLY A 269 -11.10 17.17 7.11
C GLY A 269 -10.44 17.93 8.26
N ASN A 270 -10.73 17.59 9.52
CA ASN A 270 -9.97 18.11 10.65
C ASN A 270 -8.60 17.44 10.67
N ILE A 271 -7.57 18.23 10.97
CA ILE A 271 -6.20 17.73 11.11
C ILE A 271 -6.09 17.06 12.49
N LEU A 272 -5.95 15.74 12.49
CA LEU A 272 -5.59 14.99 13.70
C LEU A 272 -4.09 15.08 13.94
N VAL A 273 -3.28 14.89 12.89
CA VAL A 273 -1.82 15.02 12.98
C VAL A 273 -1.27 15.83 11.82
N ARG A 274 -0.26 16.65 12.12
CA ARG A 274 0.69 17.21 11.16
C ARG A 274 2.10 17.10 11.74
N TYR A 275 2.78 16.01 11.41
CA TYR A 275 4.15 15.73 11.83
C TYR A 275 5.14 16.29 10.82
N ALA A 276 6.07 17.15 11.27
CA ALA A 276 7.04 17.81 10.41
C ALA A 276 8.26 16.91 10.15
N VAL A 277 8.60 16.69 8.89
CA VAL A 277 9.81 15.96 8.48
C VAL A 277 10.78 16.87 7.72
N PRO A 278 12.10 16.60 7.74
CA PRO A 278 13.12 17.48 7.16
C PRO A 278 13.27 17.37 5.64
N GLU A 279 12.51 16.48 5.00
CA GLU A 279 12.53 16.15 3.57
C GLU A 279 11.08 16.04 3.04
N SER A 280 10.85 16.16 1.73
CA SER A 280 9.55 15.90 1.12
C SER A 280 9.13 14.43 1.27
N VAL A 281 7.83 14.17 1.21
CA VAL A 281 7.25 12.83 1.39
C VAL A 281 6.51 12.45 0.12
N TYR A 282 7.20 11.73 -0.78
CA TYR A 282 6.62 11.15 -1.99
C TYR A 282 6.10 9.73 -1.78
N SER A 283 6.65 9.04 -0.76
CA SER A 283 6.19 7.73 -0.32
C SER A 283 4.73 7.78 0.08
N SER A 284 3.97 6.80 -0.38
CA SER A 284 2.63 6.52 0.13
C SER A 284 2.76 5.81 1.49
N PRO A 285 1.93 6.12 2.50
CA PRO A 285 2.02 5.46 3.81
C PRO A 285 1.58 3.99 3.73
N ALA A 286 2.24 3.14 4.51
CA ALA A 286 1.80 1.77 4.77
C ALA A 286 1.35 1.65 6.23
N ILE A 287 0.22 0.99 6.48
CA ILE A 287 -0.42 0.90 7.79
C ILE A 287 -0.58 -0.57 8.15
N GLY A 288 -0.31 -0.94 9.39
CA GLY A 288 -0.49 -2.28 9.91
C GLY A 288 -0.12 -2.32 11.39
N ASP A 289 -0.64 -3.32 12.09
CA ASP A 289 -0.19 -3.66 13.44
C ASP A 289 1.21 -4.27 13.32
N LEU A 290 2.24 -3.44 13.53
CA LEU A 290 3.61 -3.81 13.24
C LEU A 290 4.25 -4.64 14.36
N ASP A 291 3.75 -4.50 15.60
CA ASP A 291 4.32 -5.15 16.79
C ASP A 291 3.35 -6.05 17.55
N GLY A 292 2.20 -6.33 16.93
CA GLY A 292 1.23 -7.31 17.40
C GLY A 292 0.45 -6.87 18.64
N ASP A 293 0.49 -5.58 19.01
CA ASP A 293 -0.17 -5.07 20.21
C ASP A 293 -1.66 -4.71 19.99
N GLY A 294 -2.10 -4.70 18.73
CA GLY A 294 -3.47 -4.47 18.32
C GLY A 294 -3.81 -3.01 18.00
N ASP A 295 -2.92 -2.05 18.27
CA ASP A 295 -2.97 -0.71 17.68
C ASP A 295 -2.30 -0.75 16.28
N LEU A 296 -2.59 0.23 15.42
CA LEU A 296 -2.00 0.30 14.07
C LEU A 296 -0.82 1.26 14.04
N GLU A 297 0.25 0.93 13.35
CA GLU A 297 1.39 1.83 13.10
C GLU A 297 1.40 2.31 11.65
N ILE A 298 2.19 3.37 11.41
CA ILE A 298 2.34 3.98 10.10
C ILE A 298 3.82 3.95 9.69
N ALA A 299 4.14 3.32 8.57
CA ALA A 299 5.46 3.37 7.93
C ALA A 299 5.48 4.32 6.72
N VAL A 300 6.50 5.19 6.62
CA VAL A 300 6.64 6.19 5.54
C VAL A 300 8.11 6.42 5.17
N GLY A 301 8.43 6.39 3.87
CA GLY A 301 9.73 6.82 3.35
C GLY A 301 9.81 8.32 3.05
N THR A 302 11.03 8.88 3.01
CA THR A 302 11.27 10.26 2.55
C THR A 302 11.96 10.34 1.20
N SER A 303 11.71 11.43 0.50
CA SER A 303 12.17 11.68 -0.87
C SER A 303 13.60 12.27 -0.91
N TYR A 304 13.95 12.96 -2.00
CA TYR A 304 15.30 13.41 -2.35
C TYR A 304 15.38 14.90 -2.67
N TYR A 305 14.29 15.67 -2.55
CA TYR A 305 14.26 17.05 -3.02
C TYR A 305 15.25 17.91 -2.23
N TRP A 306 15.09 17.99 -0.91
CA TRP A 306 15.92 18.82 -0.05
C TRP A 306 17.31 18.26 0.15
N TRP A 307 17.45 16.94 0.10
CA TRP A 307 18.71 16.24 0.03
C TRP A 307 19.56 16.75 -1.14
N ASN A 308 18.98 16.87 -2.34
CA ASN A 308 19.66 17.45 -3.50
C ASN A 308 20.01 18.93 -3.28
N GLU A 309 19.06 19.74 -2.81
CA GLU A 309 19.28 21.18 -2.58
C GLU A 309 20.35 21.47 -1.52
N ARG A 310 20.44 20.64 -0.48
CA ARG A 310 21.45 20.73 0.60
C ARG A 310 22.80 20.13 0.19
N GLY A 311 22.91 19.64 -1.04
CA GLY A 311 24.15 19.13 -1.60
C GLY A 311 24.49 17.69 -1.19
N ARG A 312 23.47 16.87 -0.91
CA ARG A 312 23.57 15.41 -0.75
C ARG A 312 24.46 14.97 0.41
N LYS A 313 24.39 15.68 1.53
CA LYS A 313 25.24 15.45 2.72
C LYS A 313 24.53 14.76 3.86
N ASP A 314 23.21 14.92 3.90
CA ASP A 314 22.37 14.37 4.96
C ASP A 314 21.94 12.96 4.56
N ASN A 315 21.74 12.09 5.55
CA ASN A 315 21.08 10.82 5.28
C ASN A 315 19.58 11.06 5.07
N SER A 316 18.96 10.20 4.28
CA SER A 316 17.51 10.16 4.14
C SER A 316 16.93 9.29 5.24
N LEU A 317 15.65 9.47 5.54
CA LEU A 317 15.00 8.82 6.67
C LEU A 317 13.79 8.01 6.21
N VAL A 318 13.60 6.87 6.85
CA VAL A 318 12.36 6.09 6.84
C VAL A 318 11.80 6.14 8.25
N TYR A 319 10.51 6.36 8.38
CA TYR A 319 9.81 6.49 9.66
C TYR A 319 8.87 5.32 9.86
N ALA A 320 8.73 4.90 11.12
CA ALA A 320 7.59 4.13 11.60
C ALA A 320 7.05 4.88 12.84
N PHE A 321 5.74 5.06 12.91
CA PHE A 321 5.07 5.84 13.94
C PHE A 321 4.04 5.01 14.68
N ASP A 322 3.98 5.20 15.99
CA ASP A 322 2.95 4.67 16.90
C ASP A 322 1.73 5.62 16.89
N THR A 323 0.53 5.08 16.67
CA THR A 323 -0.71 5.88 16.56
C THR A 323 -1.54 5.97 17.85
N SER A 324 -1.13 5.31 18.94
CA SER A 324 -1.84 5.26 20.25
C SER A 324 -2.14 6.62 20.87
N ARG A 325 -1.49 7.69 20.38
CA ARG A 325 -1.63 9.07 20.86
C ARG A 325 -2.35 10.01 19.92
N VAL A 326 -2.73 9.57 18.72
CA VAL A 326 -3.39 10.39 17.69
C VAL A 326 -4.67 11.04 18.26
N PHE A 327 -5.46 10.30 19.03
CA PHE A 327 -6.73 10.76 19.57
C PHE A 327 -6.64 11.36 20.99
N GLN A 328 -5.43 11.45 21.55
CA GLN A 328 -5.22 12.11 22.84
C GLN A 328 -5.20 13.64 22.69
N ASN A 329 -5.39 14.36 23.80
CA ASN A 329 -5.50 15.82 23.81
C ASN A 329 -4.13 16.55 23.68
N TYR A 330 -3.43 16.27 22.58
CA TYR A 330 -2.29 17.03 22.09
C TYR A 330 -2.71 17.92 20.94
N HIS A 331 -2.03 19.05 20.77
CA HIS A 331 -2.14 19.84 19.55
C HIS A 331 -1.69 19.01 18.35
N TYR A 332 -2.38 19.10 17.21
CA TYR A 332 -2.13 18.26 16.03
C TYR A 332 -0.70 18.33 15.48
N SER A 333 0.02 19.42 15.78
CA SER A 333 1.42 19.60 15.38
C SER A 333 2.45 19.29 16.47
N ASP A 334 2.02 18.81 17.64
CA ASP A 334 2.92 18.36 18.69
C ASP A 334 3.48 16.99 18.29
N PRO A 335 4.82 16.82 18.16
CA PRO A 335 5.40 15.52 17.81
C PRO A 335 5.06 14.41 18.82
N ALA A 336 4.69 14.74 20.06
CA ALA A 336 4.25 13.73 21.03
C ALA A 336 2.89 13.08 20.68
N LYS A 337 2.14 13.65 19.71
CA LYS A 337 0.86 13.13 19.24
C LYS A 337 1.01 11.98 18.23
N LEU A 338 2.15 11.91 17.55
CA LEU A 338 2.51 10.81 16.65
C LEU A 338 3.98 10.45 16.94
N PRO A 339 4.25 9.78 18.08
CA PRO A 339 5.60 9.39 18.44
C PRO A 339 6.20 8.41 17.43
N ASP A 340 7.52 8.44 17.28
CA ASP A 340 8.23 7.41 16.53
C ASP A 340 8.18 6.07 17.30
N MET A 341 8.09 4.96 16.56
CA MET A 341 8.24 3.61 17.11
C MET A 341 9.62 3.42 17.79
N PRO A 342 9.75 2.51 18.77
CA PRO A 342 11.05 2.20 19.37
C PRO A 342 12.10 1.84 18.32
N GLY A 343 13.22 2.59 18.29
CA GLY A 343 14.30 2.40 17.32
C GLY A 343 14.14 3.17 16.02
N TRP A 344 13.07 3.95 15.84
CA TRP A 344 12.84 4.79 14.66
C TRP A 344 13.15 6.27 14.92
N PRO A 345 13.38 7.08 13.87
CA PRO A 345 13.46 6.72 12.45
C PRO A 345 14.76 6.00 12.05
N GLN A 346 14.71 5.27 10.93
CA GLN A 346 15.86 4.60 10.33
C GLN A 346 16.52 5.46 9.23
N SER A 347 17.84 5.45 9.22
CA SER A 347 18.65 6.26 8.31
C SER A 347 19.12 5.44 7.10
N THR A 348 18.84 5.92 5.90
CA THR A 348 19.34 5.37 4.64
C THR A 348 20.36 6.31 4.00
N PRO A 349 21.48 5.80 3.45
CA PRO A 349 22.41 6.62 2.68
C PRO A 349 21.80 7.17 1.38
N LEU A 350 20.71 6.56 0.91
CA LEU A 350 20.02 6.89 -0.32
C LEU A 350 18.56 7.28 -0.02
N PRO A 351 18.03 8.33 -0.66
CA PRO A 351 16.61 8.71 -0.56
C PRO A 351 15.69 7.72 -1.28
N GLY A 352 14.37 7.77 -1.07
CA GLY A 352 13.44 6.82 -1.70
C GLY A 352 12.15 7.47 -2.23
N PHE A 353 11.77 7.12 -3.47
CA PHE A 353 10.43 7.40 -4.01
C PHE A 353 9.43 6.26 -3.69
N SER A 354 9.99 5.05 -3.52
CA SER A 354 9.27 3.82 -3.19
C SER A 354 8.39 3.99 -1.94
N SER A 355 7.24 3.31 -1.94
CA SER A 355 6.39 3.20 -0.75
C SER A 355 6.68 1.89 -0.01
N PRO A 356 6.56 1.84 1.33
CA PRO A 356 6.77 0.61 2.08
C PRO A 356 5.73 -0.46 1.74
N ALA A 357 6.12 -1.71 1.91
CA ALA A 357 5.26 -2.89 1.96
C ALA A 357 5.47 -3.59 3.30
N LEU A 358 4.40 -4.19 3.84
CA LEU A 358 4.41 -4.85 5.14
C LEU A 358 4.16 -6.35 4.99
N ALA A 359 4.92 -7.17 5.72
CA ALA A 359 4.69 -8.60 5.86
C ALA A 359 5.54 -9.17 7.01
N ASP A 360 5.05 -10.24 7.63
CA ASP A 360 5.84 -11.09 8.55
C ASP A 360 6.79 -11.97 7.73
N LEU A 361 8.04 -11.53 7.57
CA LEU A 361 9.03 -12.14 6.70
C LEU A 361 9.75 -13.31 7.37
N ASP A 362 9.94 -13.29 8.68
CA ASP A 362 10.67 -14.32 9.41
C ASP A 362 9.83 -15.17 10.38
N LYS A 363 8.51 -14.96 10.37
CA LYS A 363 7.48 -15.74 11.05
C LYS A 363 7.54 -15.63 12.56
N ASP A 364 7.88 -14.45 13.06
CA ASP A 364 7.88 -14.15 14.50
C ASP A 364 6.55 -13.55 14.99
N GLY A 365 5.64 -13.21 14.08
CA GLY A 365 4.32 -12.67 14.36
C GLY A 365 4.22 -11.15 14.22
N ASP A 366 5.34 -10.45 14.10
CA ASP A 366 5.43 -9.01 13.87
C ASP A 366 5.57 -8.73 12.36
N LEU A 367 5.24 -7.51 11.92
CA LEU A 367 5.39 -7.15 10.50
C LEU A 367 6.69 -6.41 10.25
N GLU A 368 7.45 -6.87 9.25
CA GLU A 368 8.59 -6.15 8.72
C GLU A 368 8.17 -5.07 7.72
N ILE A 369 8.95 -3.99 7.70
CA ILE A 369 8.81 -2.88 6.76
C ILE A 369 9.84 -3.04 5.65
N VAL A 370 9.38 -3.27 4.40
CA VAL A 370 10.22 -3.38 3.21
C VAL A 370 10.09 -2.14 2.33
N ILE A 371 11.19 -1.51 1.93
CA ILE A 371 11.16 -0.30 1.08
C ILE A 371 12.37 -0.21 0.15
N GLY A 372 12.13 0.29 -1.07
CA GLY A 372 13.16 0.65 -2.02
C GLY A 372 13.75 2.04 -1.78
N ALA A 373 15.05 2.18 -1.97
CA ALA A 373 15.75 3.46 -1.94
C ALA A 373 16.70 3.55 -3.14
N GLY A 374 17.01 4.77 -3.56
CA GLY A 374 18.02 5.04 -4.56
C GLY A 374 17.97 6.45 -5.11
N GLU A 375 19.11 6.90 -5.62
CA GLU A 375 19.23 8.22 -6.25
C GLU A 375 18.66 8.20 -7.68
N PRO A 376 17.63 9.02 -8.01
CA PRO A 376 17.02 9.01 -9.34
C PRO A 376 17.82 9.86 -10.36
N PHE A 377 19.15 9.74 -10.39
CA PHE A 377 20.09 10.40 -11.30
C PHE A 377 20.52 11.84 -10.95
N SER A 378 21.84 12.07 -11.12
CA SER A 378 22.53 13.35 -10.95
C SER A 378 22.66 14.03 -12.31
N THR A 379 22.13 15.25 -12.45
CA THR A 379 22.32 16.06 -13.67
C THR A 379 23.69 16.76 -13.72
N LYS A 380 24.58 16.53 -12.73
CA LYS A 380 25.92 17.12 -12.70
C LYS A 380 26.95 16.15 -13.29
N SER A 381 27.56 16.55 -14.41
CA SER A 381 28.37 15.73 -15.34
C SER A 381 29.70 15.16 -14.81
N THR A 382 29.93 15.13 -13.51
CA THR A 382 31.16 14.60 -12.90
C THR A 382 30.90 13.50 -11.88
N ASP A 383 29.67 12.99 -11.79
CA ASP A 383 29.33 11.88 -10.89
C ASP A 383 29.71 10.54 -11.56
N PRO A 384 30.71 9.79 -11.04
CA PRO A 384 31.27 8.65 -11.76
C PRO A 384 30.46 7.34 -11.65
N ILE A 385 29.24 7.38 -11.11
CA ILE A 385 28.28 6.24 -11.11
C ILE A 385 26.85 6.80 -11.29
N PRO A 386 26.08 6.40 -12.32
CA PRO A 386 24.63 6.62 -12.34
C PRO A 386 23.93 5.64 -11.39
N GLY A 387 23.08 6.13 -10.47
CA GLY A 387 22.03 5.37 -9.78
C GLY A 387 22.49 4.20 -8.92
N THR A 388 22.75 4.44 -7.63
CA THR A 388 22.79 3.35 -6.63
C THR A 388 21.40 3.16 -6.06
N GLY A 389 20.96 1.91 -5.94
CA GLY A 389 19.72 1.53 -5.27
C GLY A 389 19.95 0.43 -4.23
N ALA A 390 19.10 0.44 -3.22
CA ALA A 390 19.09 -0.56 -2.18
C ALA A 390 17.64 -0.86 -1.80
N VAL A 391 17.40 -2.07 -1.33
CA VAL A 391 16.13 -2.45 -0.74
C VAL A 391 16.42 -2.83 0.69
N TYR A 392 15.63 -2.30 1.61
CA TYR A 392 15.76 -2.51 3.04
C TYR A 392 14.56 -3.29 3.55
N ALA A 393 14.79 -4.12 4.56
CA ALA A 393 13.75 -4.70 5.39
C ALA A 393 14.15 -4.51 6.85
N TRP A 394 13.25 -3.97 7.66
CA TRP A 394 13.44 -3.77 9.10
C TRP A 394 12.28 -4.39 9.88
N HIS A 395 12.60 -4.96 11.03
CA HIS A 395 11.62 -5.23 12.07
C HIS A 395 11.03 -3.92 12.59
N HIS A 396 9.85 -4.00 13.21
CA HIS A 396 9.19 -2.88 13.89
C HIS A 396 10.12 -2.18 14.94
N THR A 397 11.09 -2.89 15.50
CA THR A 397 12.12 -2.35 16.42
C THR A 397 13.22 -1.50 15.76
N GLY A 398 13.20 -1.36 14.42
CA GLY A 398 14.22 -0.67 13.64
C GLY A 398 15.50 -1.48 13.41
N GLN A 399 15.55 -2.75 13.84
CA GLN A 399 16.65 -3.66 13.48
C GLN A 399 16.48 -4.15 12.04
N LEU A 400 17.58 -4.26 11.30
CA LEU A 400 17.55 -4.87 9.97
C LEU A 400 17.24 -6.35 10.08
N VAL A 401 16.35 -6.82 9.21
CA VAL A 401 16.12 -8.25 9.00
C VAL A 401 17.42 -8.90 8.54
N SER A 402 17.68 -10.12 9.01
CA SER A 402 18.91 -10.84 8.66
C SER A 402 19.07 -10.99 7.15
N GLY A 403 20.18 -10.48 6.61
CA GLY A 403 20.49 -10.51 5.17
C GLY A 403 20.17 -9.23 4.41
N TRP A 404 19.51 -8.27 5.06
CA TRP A 404 19.19 -6.95 4.51
C TRP A 404 20.17 -5.86 5.01
N PRO A 405 20.34 -4.75 4.27
CA PRO A 405 19.77 -4.47 2.95
C PRO A 405 20.42 -5.27 1.81
N VAL A 406 19.66 -5.40 0.72
CA VAL A 406 20.16 -5.93 -0.55
C VAL A 406 20.41 -4.80 -1.54
N PHE A 407 21.31 -5.04 -2.50
CA PHE A 407 21.70 -4.07 -3.52
C PHE A 407 21.48 -4.68 -4.91
N PRO A 408 20.25 -4.55 -5.46
CA PRO A 408 19.89 -5.18 -6.72
C PRO A 408 20.82 -4.79 -7.86
N LYS A 409 21.11 -5.77 -8.72
CA LYS A 409 21.88 -5.58 -9.94
C LYS A 409 21.13 -6.23 -11.09
N SER A 410 21.05 -5.53 -12.21
CA SER A 410 20.46 -6.09 -13.43
C SER A 410 21.27 -7.27 -13.96
N VAL A 411 20.74 -7.97 -14.96
CA VAL A 411 21.48 -9.05 -15.66
C VAL A 411 22.87 -8.63 -16.17
N GLU A 412 23.07 -7.35 -16.51
CA GLU A 412 24.36 -6.81 -16.95
C GLU A 412 25.27 -6.36 -15.78
N GLY A 413 24.86 -6.61 -14.53
CA GLY A 413 25.57 -6.16 -13.34
C GLY A 413 25.45 -4.67 -13.06
N ARG A 414 24.47 -3.98 -13.66
CA ARG A 414 24.27 -2.54 -13.46
C ARG A 414 23.44 -2.26 -12.21
N ASP A 415 23.75 -1.15 -11.57
CA ASP A 415 22.97 -0.58 -10.47
C ASP A 415 21.99 0.47 -10.99
N ALA A 416 20.92 0.71 -10.24
CA ALA A 416 19.96 1.80 -10.46
C ALA A 416 19.11 2.03 -9.22
N SER A 417 18.47 3.20 -9.16
CA SER A 417 17.46 3.52 -8.17
C SER A 417 16.30 2.50 -8.17
N ILE A 418 15.68 2.34 -7.01
CA ILE A 418 14.47 1.54 -6.80
C ILE A 418 13.28 2.50 -6.54
N PRO A 419 12.67 3.08 -7.59
CA PRO A 419 11.53 3.99 -7.43
C PRO A 419 10.19 3.25 -7.25
N ALA A 420 10.08 2.02 -7.72
CA ALA A 420 8.89 1.19 -7.58
C ALA A 420 8.74 0.69 -6.13
N SER A 421 7.50 0.43 -5.72
CA SER A 421 7.23 -0.14 -4.40
C SER A 421 7.43 -1.66 -4.42
N PRO A 422 7.97 -2.27 -3.37
CA PRO A 422 8.04 -3.73 -3.27
C PRO A 422 6.65 -4.34 -3.23
N THR A 423 6.52 -5.57 -3.72
CA THR A 423 5.37 -6.43 -3.47
C THR A 423 5.80 -7.75 -2.86
N ILE A 424 4.95 -8.34 -2.03
CA ILE A 424 5.28 -9.48 -1.18
C ILE A 424 4.18 -10.53 -1.28
N ALA A 425 4.58 -11.74 -1.68
CA ALA A 425 3.70 -12.89 -1.86
C ALA A 425 4.49 -14.20 -1.83
N ASP A 426 3.90 -15.26 -1.28
CA ASP A 426 4.29 -16.65 -1.53
C ASP A 426 3.71 -17.08 -2.88
N ALA A 427 4.46 -16.79 -3.94
CA ALA A 427 3.97 -16.98 -5.30
C ALA A 427 4.17 -18.41 -5.81
N ASP A 428 5.10 -19.18 -5.25
CA ASP A 428 5.35 -20.58 -5.65
C ASP A 428 4.68 -21.62 -4.73
N GLY A 429 4.03 -21.17 -3.66
CA GLY A 429 3.28 -21.98 -2.71
C GLY A 429 4.18 -22.84 -1.81
N ASP A 430 5.46 -22.47 -1.64
CA ASP A 430 6.39 -23.19 -0.77
C ASP A 430 6.21 -22.86 0.72
N GLY A 431 5.34 -21.91 1.04
CA GLY A 431 5.05 -21.44 2.38
C GLY A 431 5.98 -20.31 2.85
N GLN A 432 6.92 -19.83 2.04
CA GLN A 432 7.76 -18.67 2.31
C GLN A 432 7.35 -17.50 1.43
N LEU A 433 7.47 -16.28 1.96
CA LEU A 433 7.17 -15.09 1.19
C LEU A 433 8.35 -14.72 0.28
N GLU A 434 8.06 -14.30 -0.95
CA GLU A 434 9.02 -13.65 -1.82
C GLU A 434 8.79 -12.14 -1.87
N ILE A 435 9.89 -11.40 -2.02
CA ILE A 435 9.89 -9.94 -2.20
C ILE A 435 10.23 -9.63 -3.66
N TYR A 436 9.32 -8.96 -4.35
CA TYR A 436 9.43 -8.57 -5.75
C TYR A 436 9.74 -7.08 -5.87
N VAL A 437 10.81 -6.75 -6.57
CA VAL A 437 11.28 -5.37 -6.74
C VAL A 437 11.62 -5.09 -8.19
N ALA A 438 10.94 -4.13 -8.80
CA ALA A 438 11.30 -3.67 -10.13
C ALA A 438 12.64 -2.93 -10.13
N HIS A 439 13.55 -3.35 -11.01
CA HIS A 439 14.91 -2.83 -11.14
C HIS A 439 15.33 -2.73 -12.61
N ILE A 440 15.29 -1.52 -13.16
CA ILE A 440 15.67 -1.19 -14.55
C ILE A 440 14.84 -1.90 -15.62
N TRP A 441 15.17 -3.15 -15.92
CA TRP A 441 14.55 -4.03 -16.93
C TRP A 441 13.96 -5.29 -16.28
N ASP A 442 14.36 -5.57 -15.04
CA ASP A 442 14.15 -6.84 -14.38
C ASP A 442 13.17 -6.63 -13.21
N VAL A 443 12.39 -7.67 -12.87
CA VAL A 443 11.84 -7.80 -11.52
C VAL A 443 12.75 -8.76 -10.74
N MET A 444 13.31 -8.27 -9.65
CA MET A 444 14.22 -8.99 -8.79
C MET A 444 13.40 -9.67 -7.69
N VAL A 445 13.58 -10.97 -7.52
CA VAL A 445 12.83 -11.78 -6.55
C VAL A 445 13.78 -12.22 -5.44
N TYR A 446 13.52 -11.81 -4.21
CA TYR A 446 14.34 -12.14 -3.05
C TYR A 446 13.59 -13.04 -2.07
N ASN A 447 14.31 -13.99 -1.48
CA ASN A 447 13.84 -14.71 -0.30
C ASN A 447 13.82 -13.76 0.92
N PRO A 448 13.09 -14.11 2.00
CA PRO A 448 13.01 -13.28 3.21
C PRO A 448 14.36 -12.98 3.86
N ASN A 449 15.33 -13.88 3.69
CA ASN A 449 16.71 -13.73 4.19
C ASN A 449 17.63 -12.87 3.28
N GLY A 450 17.07 -12.15 2.31
CA GLY A 450 17.82 -11.26 1.40
C GLY A 450 18.62 -11.98 0.31
N THR A 451 18.53 -13.31 0.19
CA THR A 451 19.15 -14.02 -0.93
C THR A 451 18.34 -13.85 -2.20
N LEU A 452 19.01 -13.57 -3.32
CA LEU A 452 18.35 -13.49 -4.63
C LEU A 452 17.84 -14.89 -5.02
N LYS A 453 16.52 -15.03 -5.14
CA LYS A 453 15.84 -16.23 -5.61
C LYS A 453 15.92 -16.27 -7.13
N GLU A 454 15.34 -15.27 -7.79
CA GLU A 454 15.21 -15.22 -9.25
C GLU A 454 15.30 -13.81 -9.84
N ARG A 455 15.44 -13.74 -11.17
CA ARG A 455 15.34 -12.51 -11.96
C ARG A 455 14.34 -12.72 -13.09
N LEU A 456 13.28 -11.93 -13.08
CA LEU A 456 12.27 -11.91 -14.13
C LEU A 456 12.66 -10.83 -15.15
N ALA A 457 13.41 -11.25 -16.17
CA ALA A 457 13.96 -10.33 -17.15
C ALA A 457 12.88 -9.85 -18.14
N GLY A 458 12.55 -8.56 -18.08
CA GLY A 458 11.78 -7.87 -19.10
C GLY A 458 12.69 -7.21 -20.13
N VAL A 459 12.20 -7.03 -21.35
CA VAL A 459 12.79 -6.07 -22.29
C VAL A 459 12.10 -4.72 -22.05
N TRP A 460 12.86 -3.63 -22.17
CA TRP A 460 12.38 -2.24 -21.98
C TRP A 460 12.16 -1.81 -20.53
N THR A 461 12.11 -0.50 -20.28
CA THR A 461 12.20 0.07 -18.93
C THR A 461 10.98 -0.32 -18.10
N VAL A 462 11.20 -0.87 -16.90
CA VAL A 462 10.19 -1.09 -15.86
C VAL A 462 10.37 -0.05 -14.75
N ALA A 463 9.30 0.68 -14.44
CA ALA A 463 9.30 1.73 -13.41
C ALA A 463 8.08 1.65 -12.47
N SER A 464 7.18 0.71 -12.73
CA SER A 464 5.97 0.47 -11.98
C SER A 464 6.15 -0.70 -11.01
N SER A 465 5.31 -0.79 -9.98
CA SER A 465 5.36 -1.90 -9.01
C SER A 465 4.73 -3.14 -9.66
N PRO A 466 5.28 -4.36 -9.42
CA PRO A 466 4.63 -5.59 -9.89
C PRO A 466 3.25 -5.78 -9.24
N ALA A 467 2.38 -6.56 -9.87
CA ALA A 467 1.13 -7.03 -9.27
C ALA A 467 1.04 -8.55 -9.40
N ILE A 468 0.64 -9.22 -8.33
CA ILE A 468 0.77 -10.66 -8.16
C ILE A 468 -0.60 -11.27 -7.86
N GLY A 469 -0.99 -12.31 -8.62
CA GLY A 469 -2.25 -13.04 -8.43
C GLY A 469 -2.51 -14.01 -9.58
N ASP A 470 -3.46 -14.93 -9.41
CA ASP A 470 -3.91 -15.83 -10.48
C ASP A 470 -4.93 -15.11 -11.37
N THR A 471 -4.55 -14.75 -12.59
CA THR A 471 -5.37 -13.94 -13.51
C THR A 471 -6.03 -14.75 -14.63
N ASP A 472 -5.86 -16.07 -14.64
CA ASP A 472 -6.50 -16.97 -15.60
C ASP A 472 -7.14 -18.23 -14.97
N ASN A 473 -7.14 -18.31 -13.64
CA ASN A 473 -7.74 -19.33 -12.79
C ASN A 473 -7.21 -20.74 -13.07
N ASP A 474 -5.92 -20.84 -13.40
CA ASP A 474 -5.23 -22.11 -13.61
C ASP A 474 -4.55 -22.64 -12.33
N GLY A 475 -4.63 -21.88 -11.23
CA GLY A 475 -4.07 -22.20 -9.92
C GLY A 475 -2.59 -21.84 -9.79
N LYS A 476 -2.00 -21.15 -10.76
CA LYS A 476 -0.65 -20.60 -10.72
C LYS A 476 -0.70 -19.10 -10.53
N THR A 477 0.35 -18.56 -9.92
CA THR A 477 0.48 -17.11 -9.75
C THR A 477 1.04 -16.46 -11.01
N ASP A 478 0.43 -15.35 -11.44
CA ASP A 478 0.97 -14.43 -12.43
C ASP A 478 1.66 -13.23 -11.76
N VAL A 479 2.76 -12.77 -12.36
CA VAL A 479 3.42 -11.51 -12.00
C VAL A 479 3.32 -10.55 -13.17
N TRP A 480 2.50 -9.52 -13.01
CA TRP A 480 2.26 -8.48 -14.01
C TRP A 480 3.11 -7.24 -13.74
N ILE A 481 3.76 -6.70 -14.78
CA ILE A 481 4.50 -5.43 -14.67
C ILE A 481 4.40 -4.57 -15.91
N GLY A 482 4.16 -3.27 -15.70
CA GLY A 482 4.14 -2.25 -16.74
C GLY A 482 5.53 -1.82 -17.17
N ALA A 483 5.75 -1.73 -18.48
CA ALA A 483 7.00 -1.31 -19.09
C ALA A 483 6.80 -0.34 -20.26
N GLY A 484 7.90 0.23 -20.75
CA GLY A 484 7.87 1.13 -21.89
C GLY A 484 9.15 1.14 -22.71
N ASN A 485 9.02 1.06 -24.05
CA ASN A 485 10.14 1.28 -24.95
C ASN A 485 10.31 2.78 -25.22
N ALA A 486 11.42 3.28 -24.73
CA ALA A 486 11.76 4.69 -24.73
C ALA A 486 12.48 5.21 -25.97
N ARG A 487 12.83 4.33 -26.92
CA ARG A 487 13.88 4.64 -27.90
C ARG A 487 13.50 5.80 -28.85
N PRO A 488 14.51 6.59 -29.29
CA PRO A 488 14.44 7.62 -30.34
C PRO A 488 13.88 7.19 -31.70
N ASP A 489 13.67 5.90 -31.96
CA ASP A 489 13.11 5.43 -33.22
C ASP A 489 11.59 5.58 -33.22
N ALA A 490 11.09 6.49 -34.09
CA ALA A 490 9.69 6.89 -34.19
C ALA A 490 8.66 5.75 -34.38
N ASN A 491 9.12 4.52 -34.63
CA ASN A 491 8.27 3.33 -34.84
C ASN A 491 8.28 2.34 -33.66
N MET A 492 9.06 2.54 -32.59
CA MET A 492 9.14 1.58 -31.46
C MET A 492 8.76 2.17 -30.10
N SER A 493 8.46 3.47 -29.97
CA SER A 493 8.00 4.01 -28.68
C SER A 493 6.58 3.55 -28.35
N ARG A 494 6.44 2.56 -27.45
CA ARG A 494 5.17 1.93 -27.06
C ARG A 494 5.21 1.50 -25.60
N GLY A 495 4.04 1.47 -24.98
CA GLY A 495 3.85 0.76 -23.71
C GLY A 495 3.82 -0.75 -23.92
N TYR A 496 4.28 -1.45 -22.89
CA TYR A 496 4.23 -2.90 -22.82
C TYR A 496 3.73 -3.33 -21.45
N LEU A 497 3.10 -4.49 -21.43
CA LEU A 497 2.77 -5.19 -20.20
C LEU A 497 3.41 -6.58 -20.27
N TRP A 498 4.13 -6.96 -19.22
CA TRP A 498 4.77 -8.27 -19.09
C TRP A 498 3.99 -9.14 -18.12
N ASN A 499 3.89 -10.43 -18.43
CA ASN A 499 3.45 -11.46 -17.51
C ASN A 499 4.55 -12.52 -17.33
N PHE A 500 4.80 -12.88 -16.09
CA PHE A 500 5.59 -14.03 -15.68
C PHE A 500 4.69 -14.96 -14.86
N GLU A 501 4.25 -16.05 -15.49
CA GLU A 501 3.45 -17.10 -14.85
C GLU A 501 4.37 -18.12 -14.17
N GLN A 502 4.02 -18.55 -12.96
CA GLN A 502 4.72 -19.67 -12.30
C GLN A 502 4.60 -20.97 -13.11
N ALA A 503 5.57 -21.86 -13.02
CA ALA A 503 5.59 -23.12 -13.77
C ALA A 503 4.70 -24.19 -13.13
N THR A 504 4.43 -24.07 -11.83
CA THR A 504 3.65 -25.03 -11.03
C THR A 504 2.52 -24.35 -10.29
N ALA A 505 1.41 -25.05 -10.13
CA ALA A 505 0.31 -24.61 -9.28
C ALA A 505 0.72 -24.68 -7.81
N GLY A 506 0.32 -23.67 -7.06
CA GLY A 506 0.78 -23.43 -5.69
C GLY A 506 0.81 -21.95 -5.42
N MET A 507 -0.16 -21.47 -4.64
CA MET A 507 -0.22 -20.07 -4.21
C MET A 507 -0.40 -20.04 -2.69
N GLY A 508 0.45 -19.28 -2.02
CA GLY A 508 0.36 -19.08 -0.59
C GLY A 508 -0.19 -17.71 -0.22
N ALA A 509 0.30 -17.20 0.90
CA ALA A 509 -0.10 -15.90 1.43
C ALA A 509 0.34 -14.76 0.52
N MET A 510 -0.53 -13.77 0.35
CA MET A 510 -0.26 -12.54 -0.43
C MET A 510 -0.49 -11.33 0.48
N PRO A 511 0.43 -11.05 1.42
CA PRO A 511 0.26 -9.94 2.37
C PRO A 511 0.30 -8.57 1.69
N TRP A 512 1.06 -8.43 0.60
CA TRP A 512 1.19 -7.17 -0.12
C TRP A 512 1.38 -7.37 -1.65
N PRO A 513 0.38 -7.92 -2.36
CA PRO A 513 0.55 -8.43 -3.73
C PRO A 513 0.67 -7.37 -4.82
N MET A 514 0.27 -6.13 -4.53
CA MET A 514 0.23 -5.04 -5.50
C MET A 514 0.57 -3.70 -4.85
N PHE A 515 0.71 -2.65 -5.67
CA PHE A 515 0.94 -1.30 -5.17
C PHE A 515 -0.13 -0.94 -4.13
N HIS A 516 0.34 -0.41 -2.99
CA HIS A 516 -0.52 0.06 -1.90
C HIS A 516 -1.53 -1.00 -1.38
N ARG A 517 -1.05 -2.25 -1.37
CA ARG A 517 -1.65 -3.47 -0.80
C ARG A 517 -2.82 -4.06 -1.60
N ASP A 518 -3.86 -3.30 -1.89
CA ASP A 518 -5.09 -3.81 -2.53
C ASP A 518 -5.54 -2.96 -3.72
N ALA A 519 -6.54 -3.49 -4.45
CA ALA A 519 -7.09 -2.82 -5.61
C ALA A 519 -7.74 -1.47 -5.30
N ALA A 520 -8.08 -1.19 -4.04
CA ALA A 520 -8.63 0.09 -3.59
C ALA A 520 -7.54 1.10 -3.18
N ASN A 521 -6.26 0.73 -3.28
CA ASN A 521 -5.08 1.48 -2.82
C ASN A 521 -5.15 1.93 -1.35
N ARG A 522 -5.71 1.11 -0.45
CA ARG A 522 -5.90 1.54 0.95
C ARG A 522 -4.60 1.66 1.74
N GLY A 523 -3.57 0.92 1.35
CA GLY A 523 -2.28 0.93 2.05
C GLY A 523 -2.31 0.34 3.45
N VAL A 524 -3.34 -0.44 3.79
CA VAL A 524 -3.50 -1.06 5.10
C VAL A 524 -3.35 -2.58 4.99
N TYR A 525 -2.43 -3.14 5.75
CA TYR A 525 -2.38 -4.56 6.03
C TYR A 525 -3.36 -4.86 7.16
N GLN A 526 -4.37 -5.66 6.84
CA GLN A 526 -5.25 -6.27 7.83
C GLN A 526 -5.14 -7.78 7.67
N ALA A 527 -4.78 -8.47 8.75
CA ALA A 527 -4.80 -9.92 8.79
C ALA A 527 -6.19 -10.42 8.34
N PRO A 528 -6.27 -11.47 7.50
CA PRO A 528 -7.53 -11.92 6.89
C PRO A 528 -8.52 -12.46 7.92
N TRP A 529 -8.04 -12.77 9.12
CA TRP A 529 -8.84 -13.16 10.26
C TRP A 529 -8.14 -12.82 11.57
N SER A 530 -8.91 -12.64 12.63
CA SER A 530 -8.40 -12.29 13.96
C SER A 530 -9.34 -12.73 15.08
N VAL A 531 -8.86 -12.67 16.32
CA VAL A 531 -9.70 -12.78 17.52
C VAL A 531 -9.95 -11.38 18.06
N ALA A 532 -11.22 -11.04 18.29
CA ALA A 532 -11.58 -9.78 18.95
C ALA A 532 -11.29 -9.85 20.45
N GLY A 533 -10.58 -8.84 20.96
CA GLY A 533 -10.33 -8.67 22.39
C GLY A 533 -8.92 -9.05 22.87
N GLY A 534 -7.99 -9.32 21.95
CA GLY A 534 -6.58 -9.58 22.24
C GLY A 534 -6.23 -11.06 22.32
N ASP A 535 -4.98 -11.32 22.71
CA ASP A 535 -4.34 -12.63 22.83
C ASP A 535 -4.47 -13.24 24.25
N GLU A 536 -5.04 -12.53 25.22
CA GLU A 536 -5.31 -13.03 26.57
C GLU A 536 -6.81 -12.97 26.94
N LEU A 537 -7.33 -14.07 27.51
CA LEU A 537 -8.69 -14.14 28.05
C LEU A 537 -8.68 -14.42 29.55
N HIS A 538 -9.18 -13.47 30.32
CA HIS A 538 -9.32 -13.57 31.77
C HIS A 538 -10.75 -13.98 32.16
N ILE A 539 -10.92 -15.22 32.61
CA ILE A 539 -12.18 -15.78 33.08
C ILE A 539 -12.23 -15.66 34.61
N GLN A 540 -13.33 -15.11 35.14
CA GLN A 540 -13.53 -15.03 36.60
C GLN A 540 -14.45 -16.16 37.09
N HIS A 541 -14.08 -16.79 38.21
CA HIS A 541 -14.86 -17.83 38.85
C HIS A 541 -14.91 -17.65 40.38
N GLN A 542 -16.07 -18.00 40.96
CA GLN A 542 -16.32 -17.90 42.40
C GLN A 542 -15.73 -19.12 43.13
N VAL A 543 -14.81 -18.87 44.06
CA VAL A 543 -14.24 -19.91 44.93
C VAL A 543 -15.33 -20.78 45.56
N GLY A 544 -15.24 -22.08 45.31
CA GLY A 544 -16.13 -23.10 45.85
C GLY A 544 -17.47 -23.25 45.13
N SER A 545 -17.70 -22.51 44.03
CA SER A 545 -18.83 -22.77 43.14
C SER A 545 -18.60 -24.08 42.37
N PRO A 546 -19.63 -24.93 42.21
CA PRO A 546 -19.53 -26.20 41.49
C PRO A 546 -19.73 -26.06 39.96
N THR A 547 -19.86 -24.84 39.45
CA THR A 547 -20.16 -24.57 38.04
C THR A 547 -18.91 -24.11 37.32
N SER A 548 -18.63 -24.63 36.13
CA SER A 548 -17.60 -24.06 35.26
C SER A 548 -17.88 -22.58 34.97
N ALA A 549 -16.82 -21.81 34.77
CA ALA A 549 -16.91 -20.43 34.31
C ALA A 549 -16.59 -20.38 32.82
N GLY A 550 -17.24 -19.48 32.10
CA GLY A 550 -16.99 -19.32 30.68
C GLY A 550 -17.09 -17.89 30.23
N SER A 551 -16.44 -17.60 29.11
CA SER A 551 -16.53 -16.36 28.37
C SER A 551 -16.61 -16.68 26.88
N THR A 552 -16.79 -15.66 26.06
CA THR A 552 -16.82 -15.80 24.61
C THR A 552 -15.80 -14.89 23.97
N ILE A 553 -15.14 -15.38 22.94
CA ILE A 553 -14.37 -14.54 22.02
C ILE A 553 -15.09 -14.50 20.67
N LEU A 554 -14.82 -13.47 19.89
CA LEU A 554 -15.30 -13.37 18.52
C LEU A 554 -14.13 -13.64 17.57
N ILE A 555 -14.32 -14.60 16.67
CA ILE A 555 -13.43 -14.81 15.54
C ILE A 555 -13.96 -13.95 14.40
N ARG A 556 -13.11 -13.13 13.79
CA ARG A 556 -13.45 -12.23 12.69
C ARG A 556 -12.83 -12.73 11.41
N ASN A 557 -13.58 -12.66 10.31
CA ASN A 557 -13.07 -12.78 8.96
C ASN A 557 -13.21 -11.39 8.30
N THR A 558 -12.08 -10.77 8.02
CA THR A 558 -11.95 -9.45 7.36
C THR A 558 -11.61 -9.60 5.88
N SER A 559 -11.49 -10.83 5.40
CA SER A 559 -11.23 -11.12 4.00
C SER A 559 -12.52 -11.13 3.17
N GLY A 560 -12.34 -10.96 1.85
CA GLY A 560 -13.41 -11.18 0.85
C GLY A 560 -13.72 -12.65 0.57
N SER A 561 -13.03 -13.59 1.23
CA SER A 561 -13.16 -15.03 1.00
C SER A 561 -13.75 -15.77 2.20
N THR A 562 -14.25 -16.98 1.97
CA THR A 562 -14.74 -17.84 3.07
C THR A 562 -13.57 -18.47 3.80
N ILE A 563 -13.61 -18.48 5.14
CA ILE A 563 -12.59 -19.09 6.00
C ILE A 563 -13.19 -20.29 6.74
N ASN A 564 -12.55 -21.45 6.62
CA ASN A 564 -12.86 -22.60 7.46
C ASN A 564 -11.87 -22.65 8.62
N TRP A 565 -12.35 -22.81 9.84
CA TRP A 565 -11.51 -22.74 11.04
C TRP A 565 -11.77 -23.90 12.00
N SER A 566 -10.77 -24.22 12.82
CA SER A 566 -10.87 -25.11 13.97
C SER A 566 -10.17 -24.52 15.17
N ALA A 567 -10.64 -24.87 16.37
CA ALA A 567 -10.09 -24.43 17.65
C ALA A 567 -9.78 -25.63 18.54
N THR A 568 -8.64 -25.59 19.22
CA THR A 568 -8.19 -26.61 20.15
C THR A 568 -7.60 -25.97 21.40
N ALA A 569 -7.91 -26.49 22.58
CA ALA A 569 -7.31 -26.05 23.83
C ALA A 569 -6.14 -26.95 24.25
N SER A 570 -5.07 -26.36 24.78
CA SER A 570 -3.90 -27.09 25.26
C SER A 570 -4.10 -27.76 26.62
N ASP A 571 -4.94 -27.18 27.50
CA ASP A 571 -5.28 -27.78 28.80
C ASP A 571 -6.66 -28.45 28.74
N SER A 572 -6.72 -29.68 29.26
CA SER A 572 -7.94 -30.47 29.41
C SER A 572 -9.06 -29.83 30.25
N ARG A 573 -8.75 -28.80 31.05
CA ARG A 573 -9.73 -28.02 31.81
C ARG A 573 -10.44 -26.96 30.96
N VAL A 574 -9.94 -26.68 29.77
CA VAL A 574 -10.52 -25.68 28.86
C VAL A 574 -11.28 -26.41 27.76
N GLU A 575 -12.57 -26.13 27.66
CA GLU A 575 -13.44 -26.60 26.59
C GLU A 575 -13.80 -25.44 25.67
N VAL A 576 -13.76 -25.68 24.36
CA VAL A 576 -14.13 -24.70 23.34
C VAL A 576 -15.33 -25.18 22.53
N SER A 577 -16.26 -24.27 22.22
CA SER A 577 -17.47 -24.60 21.45
C SER A 577 -17.93 -23.42 20.58
N PRO A 578 -18.10 -23.61 19.26
CA PRO A 578 -17.85 -24.83 18.50
C PRO A 578 -16.33 -25.08 18.31
N VAL A 579 -15.93 -26.35 18.13
CA VAL A 579 -14.52 -26.72 17.87
C VAL A 579 -14.06 -26.43 16.43
N SER A 580 -15.01 -26.14 15.54
CA SER A 580 -14.76 -25.73 14.16
C SER A 580 -15.95 -25.01 13.58
N GLY A 581 -15.73 -24.28 12.49
CA GLY A 581 -16.78 -23.56 11.79
C GLY A 581 -16.33 -23.01 10.44
N THR A 582 -17.24 -22.27 9.82
CA THR A 582 -17.01 -21.55 8.58
C THR A 582 -17.46 -20.11 8.77
N LEU A 583 -16.59 -19.17 8.39
CA LEU A 583 -16.85 -17.73 8.39
C LEU A 583 -17.08 -17.28 6.95
N ALA A 584 -18.23 -16.64 6.71
CA ALA A 584 -18.46 -15.94 5.45
C ALA A 584 -17.50 -14.73 5.33
N PRO A 585 -17.28 -14.19 4.12
CA PRO A 585 -16.56 -12.93 3.94
C PRO A 585 -17.11 -11.81 4.85
N ASN A 586 -16.23 -10.97 5.41
CA ASN A 586 -16.60 -9.83 6.25
C ASN A 586 -17.59 -10.17 7.39
N SER A 587 -17.37 -11.29 8.08
CA SER A 587 -18.29 -11.80 9.10
C SER A 587 -17.59 -12.21 10.39
N THR A 588 -18.37 -12.49 11.43
CA THR A 588 -17.85 -12.92 12.73
C THR A 588 -18.54 -14.19 13.23
N ALA A 589 -17.83 -15.01 13.99
CA ALA A 589 -18.36 -16.16 14.71
C ALA A 589 -18.00 -16.07 16.19
N THR A 590 -18.90 -16.54 17.04
CA THR A 590 -18.66 -16.62 18.49
C THR A 590 -18.06 -17.97 18.85
N LEU A 591 -16.94 -17.95 19.57
CA LEU A 591 -16.33 -19.13 20.19
C LEU A 591 -16.51 -19.02 21.71
N SER A 592 -17.25 -19.96 22.28
CA SER A 592 -17.41 -20.08 23.73
C SER A 592 -16.24 -20.85 24.33
N ILE A 593 -15.63 -20.30 25.37
CA ILE A 593 -14.51 -20.90 26.10
C ILE A 593 -14.96 -21.11 27.54
N THR A 594 -14.91 -22.36 28.01
CA THR A 594 -15.33 -22.76 29.35
C THR A 594 -14.15 -23.38 30.09
N ALA A 595 -13.90 -22.94 31.32
CA ALA A 595 -12.85 -23.44 32.19
C ALA A 595 -13.42 -24.21 33.39
N GLU A 596 -12.85 -25.40 33.64
CA GLU A 596 -13.18 -26.26 34.77
C GLU A 596 -12.32 -25.92 36.01
N PRO A 597 -12.91 -25.29 37.06
CA PRO A 597 -12.15 -24.81 38.22
C PRO A 597 -11.76 -25.93 39.20
N THR A 598 -12.30 -27.15 39.05
CA THR A 598 -12.17 -28.21 40.06
C THR A 598 -10.71 -28.49 40.45
N GLY A 599 -10.43 -28.31 41.75
CA GLY A 599 -9.15 -28.61 42.38
C GLY A 599 -8.13 -27.47 42.34
N LEU A 600 -8.48 -26.30 41.79
CA LEU A 600 -7.63 -25.12 41.82
C LEU A 600 -7.81 -24.33 43.13
N PRO A 601 -6.72 -23.90 43.79
CA PRO A 601 -6.82 -23.01 44.94
C PRO A 601 -7.20 -21.59 44.52
N ALA A 602 -7.60 -20.73 45.46
CA ALA A 602 -7.83 -19.32 45.17
C ALA A 602 -6.56 -18.66 44.59
N GLY A 603 -6.70 -17.88 43.52
CA GLY A 603 -5.60 -17.26 42.77
C GLY A 603 -5.85 -17.18 41.27
N THR A 604 -4.86 -16.68 40.53
CA THR A 604 -4.85 -16.66 39.06
C THR A 604 -4.11 -17.90 38.55
N HIS A 605 -4.74 -18.66 37.65
CA HIS A 605 -4.17 -19.86 37.04
C HIS A 605 -4.08 -19.67 35.53
N ASP A 606 -2.89 -19.85 34.98
CA ASP A 606 -2.67 -20.00 33.54
C ASP A 606 -3.12 -21.41 33.12
N LEU A 607 -4.15 -21.48 32.28
CA LEU A 607 -4.73 -22.71 31.74
C LEU A 607 -4.25 -22.97 30.31
N GLY A 608 -3.14 -22.38 29.89
CA GLY A 608 -2.55 -22.55 28.58
C GLY A 608 -3.30 -21.80 27.48
N THR A 609 -3.27 -22.34 26.27
CA THR A 609 -3.66 -21.63 25.04
C THR A 609 -4.81 -22.33 24.34
N VAL A 610 -5.75 -21.55 23.82
CA VAL A 610 -6.67 -21.96 22.76
C VAL A 610 -6.05 -21.55 21.42
N THR A 611 -5.69 -22.54 20.62
CA THR A 611 -5.11 -22.36 19.29
C THR A 611 -6.20 -22.50 18.24
N LEU A 612 -6.32 -21.51 17.35
CA LEU A 612 -7.20 -21.53 16.19
C LEU A 612 -6.37 -21.66 14.90
N THR A 613 -6.76 -22.59 14.04
CA THR A 613 -6.16 -22.77 12.71
C THR A 613 -7.22 -22.55 11.63
N GLY A 614 -6.87 -21.83 10.57
CA GLY A 614 -7.77 -21.45 9.49
C GLY A 614 -7.27 -21.90 8.12
N THR A 615 -8.19 -22.07 7.17
CA THR A 615 -7.88 -22.19 5.74
C THR A 615 -8.78 -21.27 4.92
N MET A 616 -8.22 -20.60 3.92
CA MET A 616 -8.89 -19.71 2.98
C MET A 616 -8.54 -20.14 1.55
N ALA A 617 -9.55 -20.40 0.73
CA ALA A 617 -9.37 -20.93 -0.64
C ALA A 617 -8.47 -22.19 -0.74
N GLY A 618 -8.34 -22.97 0.34
CA GLY A 618 -7.49 -24.17 0.40
C GLY A 618 -6.08 -23.94 0.94
N SER A 619 -5.65 -22.68 1.09
CA SER A 619 -4.37 -22.31 1.69
C SER A 619 -4.50 -22.10 3.21
N PRO A 620 -3.53 -22.54 4.02
CA PRO A 620 -3.54 -22.30 5.46
C PRO A 620 -3.38 -20.81 5.77
N LEU A 621 -4.03 -20.35 6.83
CA LEU A 621 -3.86 -19.02 7.40
C LEU A 621 -2.93 -19.08 8.62
N ASP A 622 -2.41 -17.91 9.01
CA ASP A 622 -1.65 -17.77 10.25
C ASP A 622 -2.47 -18.24 11.45
N THR A 623 -1.80 -18.91 12.39
CA THR A 623 -2.45 -19.49 13.57
C THR A 623 -2.74 -18.39 14.57
N LEU A 624 -3.98 -18.34 15.08
CA LEU A 624 -4.36 -17.41 16.15
C LEU A 624 -4.28 -18.12 17.49
N GLU A 625 -3.68 -17.48 18.49
CA GLU A 625 -3.52 -18.04 19.83
C GLU A 625 -4.14 -17.13 20.88
N VAL A 626 -4.89 -17.73 21.81
CA VAL A 626 -5.49 -17.01 22.95
C VAL A 626 -5.13 -17.71 24.24
N ARG A 627 -4.34 -17.05 25.08
CA ARG A 627 -3.92 -17.55 26.39
C ARG A 627 -5.03 -17.36 27.42
N ILE A 628 -5.31 -18.39 28.20
CA ILE A 628 -6.46 -18.46 29.09
C ILE A 628 -6.01 -18.36 30.54
N TYR A 629 -6.49 -17.34 31.25
CA TYR A 629 -6.29 -17.21 32.69
C TYR A 629 -7.63 -17.39 33.43
N LEU A 630 -7.65 -18.28 34.41
CA LEU A 630 -8.78 -18.44 35.33
C LEU A 630 -8.46 -17.77 36.67
N HIS A 631 -9.23 -16.78 37.05
CA HIS A 631 -9.19 -16.13 38.35
C HIS A 631 -10.19 -16.77 39.30
N GLU A 632 -9.68 -17.54 40.25
CA GLU A 632 -10.43 -18.19 41.31
C GLU A 632 -10.45 -17.26 42.54
N GLY A 633 -11.55 -16.54 42.77
CA GLY A 633 -11.68 -15.58 43.88
C GLY A 633 -13.08 -15.47 44.48
N GLU A 634 -13.23 -14.69 45.55
CA GLU A 634 -14.56 -14.23 45.97
C GLU A 634 -15.03 -13.14 45.00
N LEU A 635 -16.04 -13.43 44.19
CA LEU A 635 -16.73 -12.45 43.37
C LEU A 635 -17.56 -11.55 44.30
N LEU A 636 -17.08 -10.33 44.53
CA LEU A 636 -17.87 -9.28 45.16
C LEU A 636 -19.01 -8.89 44.21
N TYR A 637 -20.21 -9.39 44.48
CA TYR A 637 -21.43 -8.87 43.89
C TYR A 637 -21.60 -7.41 44.33
N VAL A 638 -21.26 -6.46 43.46
CA VAL A 638 -21.69 -5.07 43.61
C VAL A 638 -23.04 -4.94 42.90
N PRO A 639 -24.18 -4.89 43.63
CA PRO A 639 -25.46 -4.66 42.98
C PRO A 639 -25.44 -3.26 42.34
N MET A 640 -25.37 -3.19 41.01
CA MET A 640 -25.61 -1.95 40.29
C MET A 640 -27.12 -1.64 40.35
N LEU A 641 -27.48 -0.55 41.03
CA LEU A 641 -28.79 0.07 40.89
C LEU A 641 -28.86 0.72 39.50
N SER A 642 -29.63 0.15 38.59
CA SER A 642 -30.03 0.89 37.38
C SER A 642 -31.07 1.94 37.78
N SER A 643 -30.75 3.22 37.56
CA SER A 643 -31.76 4.27 37.54
C SER A 643 -32.55 4.16 36.25
N ARG A 644 -33.87 4.03 36.37
CA ARG A 644 -34.83 4.04 35.25
C ARG A 644 -34.85 5.35 34.49
#